data_AF-A0A3D1IPD2-F1
#
_entry.id   AF-A0A3D1IPD2-F1
#
_cell.length_a   1.000
_cell.length_b   1.000
_cell.length_c   1.000
_cell.angle_alpha   90.00
_cell.angle_beta   90.00
_cell.angle_gamma   90.00
#
_symmetry.space_group_name_H-M   'P 1'
#
loop_
_entity.id
_entity.type
_entity.pdbx_description
1 polymer ?
#
loop_
_entity_poly.entity_id
_entity_poly.type
_entity_poly.pdbx_seq_one_letter_code
_entity_poly.pdbx_strand_id
1 'polypeptide(L)'
;MKPWLNIIVLIVLAGGLRADETFSRTVQPFLKTYCVSCHGPDKQKGKIRVDQLKSTPRNREEAKLWARMLEAMAFGEMPSDSAEKFPTKAKARAVQDWIGGMLTQAGRAVEDKRDKEGYGNLVPHELLFSPTEKRRTVDAAARLWRISPKALANLLRGARMVSNPFAFEKPHGNFRDFKGKYAFNSLMAEQITELALVQSLQEARNARKKIVEERRKGVPIDEANTAAVRQRYQTVLRREPTEAELASLMALVKKVDAELGLPRGLQAAFAAIILQPETLFRFEAVATEPETNGLVPLSRTEAAAALAFALTDLPPDTRMLAAFRDGKQSIRAIMATEAKRLLDDEKRPDARRRLLQFFQEYFDYEKAPDVFKDSTPGHKHWAPALVYDLDQLILHTLKQDRQVFRMLLTTREYFVYVNSHRDHGNPLVYNLPPDWKPVVNPVQFSKDQRMGVLTHPAWLVAHSGNFDNDPIRRGHWIRYKLLGGTVPDIPINVDAKLPDEPTMTLRERMHVTREESCYKCHSKMNPLGLPFEQYDHYGRLRFTEMGKPVDTTSKLVNTGIPSLDGPLKTPFQLIERLAAAEHCEQVFVRYVFRYFTGRNETLGDAKTLQDAHAAYQQSEGSMKALVISLLTSDSFLYRAQSPK
;
A
#
# COMPACT_ATOMS: atom_id res chain seq x y z
N MET A 1 5.15 -50.95 30.43
CA MET A 1 3.97 -50.24 29.87
C MET A 1 3.81 -48.90 30.60
N LYS A 2 3.73 -47.79 29.83
CA LYS A 2 3.33 -46.41 30.17
C LYS A 2 4.13 -45.64 31.24
N PRO A 3 4.92 -44.62 30.81
CA PRO A 3 4.79 -43.29 31.41
C PRO A 3 4.61 -42.14 30.39
N TRP A 4 4.59 -42.42 29.08
CA TRP A 4 4.52 -41.38 28.05
C TRP A 4 3.11 -40.83 27.76
N LEU A 5 2.04 -41.45 28.30
CA LEU A 5 0.66 -40.98 28.08
C LEU A 5 0.26 -39.80 29.00
N ASN A 6 0.92 -39.60 30.14
CA ASN A 6 0.49 -38.59 31.12
C ASN A 6 1.02 -37.17 30.81
N ILE A 7 2.12 -37.05 30.06
CA ILE A 7 2.72 -35.74 29.75
C ILE A 7 1.91 -35.00 28.68
N ILE A 8 1.34 -35.72 27.71
CA ILE A 8 0.49 -35.12 26.66
C ILE A 8 -0.86 -34.66 27.23
N VAL A 9 -1.43 -35.42 28.18
CA VAL A 9 -2.69 -35.06 28.86
C VAL A 9 -2.51 -33.84 29.77
N LEU A 10 -1.37 -33.70 30.46
CA LEU A 10 -1.07 -32.54 31.31
C LEU A 10 -0.88 -31.22 30.53
N ILE A 11 -0.27 -31.27 29.33
CA ILE A 11 -0.07 -30.06 28.50
C ILE A 11 -1.40 -29.57 27.90
N VAL A 12 -2.29 -30.48 27.49
CA VAL A 12 -3.63 -30.13 26.97
C VAL A 12 -4.54 -29.60 28.09
N LEU A 13 -4.49 -30.19 29.29
CA LEU A 13 -5.24 -29.71 30.46
C LEU A 13 -4.79 -28.31 30.91
N ALA A 14 -3.48 -28.03 30.91
CA ALA A 14 -2.95 -26.73 31.30
C ALA A 14 -3.34 -25.59 30.33
N GLY A 15 -3.48 -25.89 29.04
CA GLY A 15 -3.98 -24.94 28.03
C GLY A 15 -5.46 -24.59 28.21
N GLY A 16 -6.31 -25.60 28.46
CA GLY A 16 -7.75 -25.40 28.70
C GLY A 16 -8.05 -24.61 29.98
N LEU A 17 -7.37 -24.92 31.08
CA LEU A 17 -7.53 -24.22 32.37
C LEU A 17 -7.20 -22.71 32.28
N ARG A 18 -6.15 -22.34 31.53
CA ARG A 18 -5.77 -20.93 31.30
C ARG A 18 -6.76 -20.17 30.42
N ALA A 19 -7.34 -20.83 29.42
CA ALA A 19 -8.34 -20.21 28.54
C ALA A 19 -9.64 -19.89 29.28
N ASP A 20 -10.09 -20.80 30.15
CA ASP A 20 -11.29 -20.64 31.00
C ASP A 20 -11.10 -19.53 32.04
N GLU A 21 -9.95 -19.47 32.71
CA GLU A 21 -9.65 -18.40 33.67
C GLU A 21 -9.61 -17.02 33.00
N THR A 22 -8.97 -16.93 31.83
CA THR A 22 -8.90 -15.68 31.05
C THR A 22 -10.28 -15.26 30.55
N PHE A 23 -11.12 -16.21 30.12
CA PHE A 23 -12.49 -15.94 29.70
C PHE A 23 -13.30 -15.32 30.85
N SER A 24 -13.32 -15.95 32.02
CA SER A 24 -14.09 -15.46 33.16
C SER A 24 -13.61 -14.12 33.72
N ARG A 25 -12.30 -13.83 33.68
CA ARG A 25 -11.74 -12.57 34.20
C ARG A 25 -11.75 -11.42 33.22
N THR A 26 -11.64 -11.69 31.92
CA THR A 26 -11.41 -10.63 30.91
C THR A 26 -12.56 -10.54 29.92
N VAL A 27 -12.92 -11.66 29.28
CA VAL A 27 -13.85 -11.68 28.14
C VAL A 27 -15.30 -11.57 28.60
N GLN A 28 -15.70 -12.37 29.59
CA GLN A 28 -17.07 -12.37 30.09
C GLN A 28 -17.48 -11.01 30.69
N PRO A 29 -16.65 -10.33 31.52
CA PRO A 29 -16.96 -8.96 31.97
C PRO A 29 -17.01 -7.95 30.83
N PHE A 30 -16.15 -8.10 29.81
CA PHE A 30 -16.18 -7.26 28.62
C PHE A 30 -17.52 -7.40 27.87
N LEU A 31 -17.95 -8.63 27.57
CA LEU A 31 -19.23 -8.87 26.89
C LEU A 31 -20.40 -8.30 27.70
N LYS A 32 -20.42 -8.51 29.01
CA LYS A 32 -21.45 -7.97 29.91
C LYS A 32 -21.53 -6.45 29.87
N THR A 33 -20.38 -5.78 29.81
CA THR A 33 -20.30 -4.30 29.87
C THR A 33 -20.63 -3.64 28.53
N TYR A 34 -20.17 -4.23 27.42
CA TYR A 34 -20.16 -3.55 26.12
C TYR A 34 -21.09 -4.18 25.06
N CYS A 35 -21.61 -5.39 25.29
CA CYS A 35 -22.35 -6.13 24.27
C CYS A 35 -23.76 -6.56 24.72
N VAL A 36 -23.93 -6.96 25.99
CA VAL A 36 -25.18 -7.58 26.49
C VAL A 36 -26.39 -6.65 26.47
N SER A 37 -26.23 -5.33 26.61
CA SER A 37 -27.37 -4.39 26.52
C SER A 37 -28.08 -4.40 25.16
N CYS A 38 -27.37 -4.81 24.09
CA CYS A 38 -27.91 -4.91 22.73
C CYS A 38 -28.05 -6.35 22.22
N HIS A 39 -27.28 -7.30 22.77
CA HIS A 39 -27.20 -8.70 22.35
C HIS A 39 -27.41 -9.68 23.52
N GLY A 40 -28.32 -9.34 24.44
CA GLY A 40 -28.63 -10.09 25.66
C GLY A 40 -30.05 -10.65 25.66
N PRO A 41 -30.58 -11.08 26.82
CA PRO A 41 -31.93 -11.62 26.92
C PRO A 41 -33.01 -10.60 26.51
N ASP A 42 -32.85 -9.35 26.92
CA ASP A 42 -33.86 -8.30 26.74
C ASP A 42 -33.86 -7.71 25.33
N LYS A 43 -32.69 -7.62 24.70
CA LYS A 43 -32.51 -7.06 23.36
C LYS A 43 -31.59 -7.96 22.54
N GLN A 44 -32.08 -8.39 21.37
CA GLN A 44 -31.42 -9.36 20.52
C GLN A 44 -31.14 -8.76 19.13
N LYS A 45 -30.44 -7.62 19.09
CA LYS A 45 -30.08 -7.00 17.81
C LYS A 45 -29.33 -8.00 16.94
N GLY A 46 -29.75 -8.12 15.67
CA GLY A 46 -29.18 -9.08 14.74
C GLY A 46 -29.44 -10.56 15.08
N LYS A 47 -30.39 -10.87 15.98
CA LYS A 47 -30.70 -12.23 16.46
C LYS A 47 -29.51 -12.93 17.13
N ILE A 48 -28.70 -12.17 17.87
CA ILE A 48 -27.49 -12.65 18.55
C ILE A 48 -27.67 -12.61 20.07
N ARG A 49 -27.16 -13.65 20.76
CA ARG A 49 -27.15 -13.81 22.23
C ARG A 49 -25.73 -14.04 22.73
N VAL A 50 -25.01 -12.97 23.08
CA VAL A 50 -23.61 -13.07 23.55
C VAL A 50 -23.51 -13.51 25.01
N ASP A 51 -24.59 -13.37 25.78
CA ASP A 51 -24.68 -13.78 27.19
C ASP A 51 -24.63 -15.30 27.38
N GLN A 52 -24.92 -16.06 26.33
CA GLN A 52 -24.92 -17.53 26.35
C GLN A 52 -23.59 -18.16 25.89
N LEU A 53 -22.62 -17.34 25.49
CA LEU A 53 -21.33 -17.81 24.97
C LEU A 53 -20.46 -18.40 26.07
N LYS A 54 -19.66 -19.40 25.72
CA LYS A 54 -18.67 -20.05 26.59
C LYS A 54 -17.26 -19.85 26.07
N SER A 55 -16.28 -20.15 26.91
CA SER A 55 -14.84 -20.09 26.60
C SER A 55 -14.42 -20.99 25.43
N THR A 56 -15.17 -22.07 25.19
CA THR A 56 -14.99 -22.97 24.05
C THR A 56 -16.29 -23.07 23.25
N PRO A 57 -16.27 -22.88 21.92
CA PRO A 57 -17.48 -22.94 21.10
C PRO A 57 -18.05 -24.35 21.06
N ARG A 58 -19.34 -24.50 21.35
CA ARG A 58 -20.00 -25.82 21.42
C ARG A 58 -20.21 -26.47 20.05
N ASN A 59 -20.31 -25.66 19.00
CA ASN A 59 -20.58 -26.12 17.63
C ASN A 59 -20.03 -25.15 16.57
N ARG A 60 -20.21 -25.50 15.29
CA ARG A 60 -19.73 -24.68 14.16
C ARG A 60 -20.42 -23.32 14.07
N GLU A 61 -21.68 -23.20 14.47
CA GLU A 61 -22.41 -21.93 14.42
C GLU A 61 -21.94 -20.96 15.51
N GLU A 62 -21.66 -21.45 16.72
CA GLU A 62 -21.06 -20.63 17.78
C GLU A 62 -19.64 -20.19 17.40
N ALA A 63 -18.85 -21.05 16.75
CA ALA A 63 -17.54 -20.67 16.21
C ALA A 63 -17.66 -19.58 15.11
N LYS A 64 -18.65 -19.68 14.22
CA LYS A 64 -18.94 -18.64 13.22
C LYS A 64 -19.35 -17.32 13.88
N LEU A 65 -20.13 -17.38 14.97
CA LEU A 65 -20.51 -16.20 15.73
C LEU A 65 -19.29 -15.52 16.36
N TRP A 66 -18.40 -16.28 17.00
CA TRP A 66 -17.13 -15.75 17.53
C TRP A 66 -16.26 -15.12 16.43
N ALA A 67 -16.15 -15.75 15.26
CA ALA A 67 -15.42 -15.19 14.12
C ALA A 67 -16.04 -13.87 13.62
N ARG A 68 -17.37 -13.79 13.50
CA ARG A 68 -18.09 -12.56 13.14
C ARG A 68 -17.93 -11.48 14.20
N MET A 69 -17.93 -11.83 15.48
CA MET A 69 -17.68 -10.88 16.58
C MET A 69 -16.26 -10.33 16.52
N LEU A 70 -15.26 -11.20 16.31
CA LEU A 70 -13.87 -10.78 16.12
C LEU A 70 -13.74 -9.79 14.96
N GLU A 71 -14.38 -10.09 13.83
CA GLU A 71 -14.41 -9.23 12.65
C GLU A 71 -15.09 -7.88 12.93
N ALA A 72 -16.32 -7.88 13.46
CA ALA A 72 -17.07 -6.65 13.77
C ALA A 72 -16.32 -5.75 14.78
N MET A 73 -15.65 -6.36 15.76
CA MET A 73 -14.78 -5.63 16.69
C MET A 73 -13.54 -5.07 15.98
N ALA A 74 -12.92 -5.84 15.08
CA ALA A 74 -11.73 -5.40 14.34
C ALA A 74 -12.04 -4.18 13.46
N PHE A 75 -13.19 -4.16 12.78
CA PHE A 75 -13.64 -3.04 11.95
C PHE A 75 -14.25 -1.86 12.75
N GLY A 76 -14.32 -1.97 14.09
CA GLY A 76 -14.93 -0.96 14.95
C GLY A 76 -16.41 -0.74 14.62
N GLU A 77 -17.13 -1.79 14.24
CA GLU A 77 -18.60 -1.76 14.14
C GLU A 77 -19.27 -1.98 15.49
N MET A 78 -18.58 -2.68 16.39
CA MET A 78 -19.07 -3.02 17.71
C MET A 78 -18.11 -2.53 18.80
N PRO A 79 -18.60 -1.82 19.83
CA PRO A 79 -20.01 -1.39 20.02
C PRO A 79 -20.48 -0.38 18.96
N SER A 80 -21.78 -0.42 18.60
CA SER A 80 -22.35 0.53 17.64
C SER A 80 -22.31 1.97 18.18
N ASP A 81 -22.45 2.96 17.32
CA ASP A 81 -22.59 4.38 17.67
C ASP A 81 -23.69 4.69 18.70
N SER A 82 -24.77 3.91 18.73
CA SER A 82 -25.83 4.00 19.74
C SER A 82 -25.51 3.38 21.11
N ALA A 83 -24.29 2.86 21.31
CA ALA A 83 -23.88 2.25 22.58
C ALA A 83 -23.57 3.32 23.65
N GLU A 84 -23.96 3.05 24.89
CA GLU A 84 -23.69 3.94 26.04
C GLU A 84 -22.21 3.92 26.47
N LYS A 85 -21.51 2.82 26.20
CA LYS A 85 -20.15 2.57 26.68
C LYS A 85 -19.28 2.00 25.56
N PHE A 86 -18.05 2.51 25.47
CA PHE A 86 -17.04 2.02 24.53
C PHE A 86 -15.81 1.50 25.30
N PRO A 87 -15.25 0.35 24.91
CA PRO A 87 -13.99 -0.13 25.48
C PRO A 87 -12.82 0.73 25.02
N THR A 88 -11.74 0.76 25.81
CA THR A 88 -10.46 1.27 25.32
C THR A 88 -9.92 0.33 24.24
N LYS A 89 -9.13 0.86 23.29
CA LYS A 89 -8.53 0.04 22.20
C LYS A 89 -7.70 -1.13 22.75
N ALA A 90 -6.97 -0.93 23.85
CA ALA A 90 -6.23 -2.00 24.52
C ALA A 90 -7.14 -3.11 25.08
N LYS A 91 -8.28 -2.77 25.69
CA LYS A 91 -9.24 -3.77 26.19
C LYS A 91 -9.89 -4.54 25.04
N ALA A 92 -10.32 -3.85 23.98
CA ALA A 92 -10.88 -4.49 22.80
C ALA A 92 -9.87 -5.46 22.17
N ARG A 93 -8.60 -5.03 22.07
CA ARG A 93 -7.50 -5.83 21.53
C ARG A 93 -7.25 -7.10 22.32
N ALA A 94 -7.19 -7.02 23.65
CA ALA A 94 -6.98 -8.19 24.50
C ALA A 94 -8.07 -9.26 24.29
N VAL A 95 -9.33 -8.83 24.12
CA VAL A 95 -10.44 -9.73 23.82
C VAL A 95 -10.34 -10.30 22.39
N GLN A 96 -9.99 -9.48 21.40
CA GLN A 96 -9.78 -9.96 20.02
C GLN A 96 -8.68 -11.04 19.94
N ASP A 97 -7.56 -10.82 20.62
CA ASP A 97 -6.44 -11.77 20.67
C ASP A 97 -6.83 -13.08 21.34
N TRP A 98 -7.61 -13.00 22.42
CA TRP A 98 -8.16 -14.19 23.06
C TRP A 98 -9.11 -14.95 22.12
N ILE A 99 -10.03 -14.26 21.42
CA ILE A 99 -10.96 -14.90 20.47
C ILE A 99 -10.17 -15.57 19.32
N GLY A 100 -9.19 -14.88 18.76
CA GLY A 100 -8.34 -15.41 17.67
C GLY A 100 -7.53 -16.65 18.10
N GLY A 101 -6.93 -16.61 19.30
CA GLY A 101 -6.22 -17.74 19.88
C GLY A 101 -7.15 -18.95 20.12
N MET A 102 -8.32 -18.71 20.70
CA MET A 102 -9.34 -19.74 20.95
C MET A 102 -9.84 -20.37 19.63
N LEU A 103 -10.12 -19.58 18.59
CA LEU A 103 -10.54 -20.10 17.29
C LEU A 103 -9.44 -20.93 16.61
N THR A 104 -8.19 -20.49 16.71
CA THR A 104 -7.03 -21.25 16.20
C THR A 104 -6.89 -22.59 16.92
N GLN A 105 -6.97 -22.61 18.27
CA GLN A 105 -6.92 -23.85 19.05
C GLN A 105 -8.07 -24.81 18.69
N ALA A 106 -9.24 -24.28 18.35
CA ALA A 106 -10.38 -25.08 17.90
C ALA A 106 -10.28 -25.57 16.45
N GLY A 107 -9.13 -25.42 15.77
CA GLY A 107 -8.95 -25.80 14.36
C GLY A 107 -9.80 -24.95 13.41
N ARG A 108 -10.22 -23.77 13.86
CA ARG A 108 -11.09 -22.81 13.14
C ARG A 108 -10.31 -21.52 12.92
N ALA A 109 -9.05 -21.65 12.47
CA ALA A 109 -8.17 -20.51 12.27
C ALA A 109 -8.91 -19.42 11.48
N VAL A 110 -9.09 -18.26 12.10
CA VAL A 110 -9.59 -17.07 11.43
C VAL A 110 -8.39 -16.40 10.83
N GLU A 111 -8.46 -16.16 9.54
CA GLU A 111 -7.42 -15.43 8.84
C GLU A 111 -7.33 -14.02 9.43
N ASP A 112 -6.17 -13.69 10.00
CA ASP A 112 -5.97 -12.38 10.59
C ASP A 112 -5.92 -11.34 9.48
N LYS A 113 -7.02 -10.59 9.32
CA LYS A 113 -7.10 -9.56 8.28
C LYS A 113 -6.02 -8.51 8.45
N ARG A 114 -5.47 -8.24 9.65
CA ARG A 114 -4.41 -7.23 9.87
C ARG A 114 -3.14 -7.52 9.07
N ASP A 115 -2.92 -8.80 8.83
CA ASP A 115 -1.80 -9.33 8.09
C ASP A 115 -2.00 -9.30 6.57
N LYS A 116 -3.24 -9.03 6.12
CA LYS A 116 -3.59 -8.86 4.72
C LYS A 116 -3.32 -7.45 4.25
N GLU A 117 -2.92 -7.36 2.99
CA GLU A 117 -2.77 -6.10 2.29
C GLU A 117 -4.09 -5.30 2.31
N GLY A 118 -4.03 -3.99 2.55
CA GLY A 118 -5.24 -3.15 2.66
C GLY A 118 -5.92 -3.15 4.03
N TYR A 119 -5.33 -3.79 5.03
CA TYR A 119 -5.92 -3.86 6.37
C TYR A 119 -5.01 -3.39 7.50
N GLY A 120 -3.88 -2.72 7.19
CA GLY A 120 -2.98 -2.16 8.21
C GLY A 120 -3.67 -1.18 9.17
N ASN A 121 -4.77 -0.53 8.74
CA ASN A 121 -5.57 0.35 9.59
C ASN A 121 -6.32 -0.37 10.73
N LEU A 122 -6.43 -1.70 10.67
CA LEU A 122 -6.95 -2.52 11.78
C LEU A 122 -5.96 -2.56 12.97
N VAL A 123 -4.69 -2.19 12.78
CA VAL A 123 -3.74 -2.01 13.88
C VAL A 123 -4.07 -0.71 14.62
N PRO A 124 -4.31 -0.75 15.96
CA PRO A 124 -4.73 0.43 16.72
C PRO A 124 -3.71 1.58 16.66
N HIS A 125 -4.12 2.69 16.04
CA HIS A 125 -3.27 3.87 15.86
C HIS A 125 -2.67 4.42 17.17
N GLU A 126 -3.50 4.56 18.21
CA GLU A 126 -3.06 5.06 19.54
C GLU A 126 -1.96 4.20 20.17
N LEU A 127 -1.92 2.89 19.87
CA LEU A 127 -0.87 2.02 20.38
C LEU A 127 0.44 2.20 19.60
N LEU A 128 0.36 2.40 18.28
CA LEU A 128 1.54 2.62 17.42
C LEU A 128 2.31 3.90 17.80
N PHE A 129 1.59 4.94 18.21
CA PHE A 129 2.17 6.23 18.60
C PHE A 129 2.16 6.46 20.12
N SER A 130 1.88 5.42 20.92
CA SER A 130 1.97 5.53 22.37
C SER A 130 3.42 5.62 22.83
N PRO A 131 3.78 6.59 23.70
CA PRO A 131 5.10 6.63 24.32
C PRO A 131 5.42 5.40 25.18
N THR A 132 4.44 4.58 25.56
CA THR A 132 4.68 3.36 26.33
C THR A 132 5.20 2.20 25.47
N GLU A 133 4.98 2.24 24.16
CA GLU A 133 5.40 1.20 23.23
C GLU A 133 6.73 1.60 22.56
N LYS A 134 7.84 1.34 23.28
CA LYS A 134 9.21 1.67 22.84
C LYS A 134 10.06 0.45 22.54
N ARG A 135 9.49 -0.76 22.60
CA ARG A 135 10.30 -1.98 22.47
C ARG A 135 10.87 -2.09 21.08
N ARG A 136 12.15 -2.46 21.01
CA ARG A 136 12.85 -2.85 19.77
C ARG A 136 12.41 -4.26 19.35
N THR A 137 11.13 -4.43 19.05
CA THR A 137 10.58 -5.71 18.60
C THR A 137 10.32 -5.63 17.11
N VAL A 138 11.18 -6.24 16.29
CA VAL A 138 10.86 -6.42 14.88
C VAL A 138 10.16 -7.76 14.74
N ASP A 139 8.84 -7.72 14.57
CA ASP A 139 7.99 -8.89 14.34
C ASP A 139 7.71 -9.06 12.85
N ALA A 140 8.79 -9.18 12.06
CA ALA A 140 8.72 -9.34 10.62
C ALA A 140 9.52 -10.58 10.22
N ALA A 141 8.85 -11.60 9.67
CA ALA A 141 9.51 -12.82 9.20
C ALA A 141 10.54 -12.52 8.08
N ALA A 142 11.34 -13.53 7.71
CA ALA A 142 12.15 -13.47 6.50
C ALA A 142 11.31 -13.06 5.29
N ARG A 143 11.80 -12.09 4.53
CA ARG A 143 11.01 -11.39 3.52
C ARG A 143 11.32 -11.92 2.13
N LEU A 144 10.26 -12.25 1.40
CA LEU A 144 10.32 -12.55 -0.04
C LEU A 144 9.75 -11.35 -0.79
N TRP A 145 10.63 -10.47 -1.27
CA TRP A 145 10.20 -9.23 -1.87
C TRP A 145 9.96 -9.38 -3.37
N ARG A 146 8.70 -9.31 -3.79
CA ARG A 146 8.37 -9.18 -5.22
C ARG A 146 9.02 -7.92 -5.80
N ILE A 147 9.57 -8.00 -7.00
CA ILE A 147 9.99 -6.79 -7.73
C ILE A 147 8.78 -6.16 -8.44
N SER A 148 8.77 -4.83 -8.57
CA SER A 148 7.66 -4.15 -9.27
C SER A 148 7.66 -4.50 -10.77
N PRO A 149 6.51 -4.39 -11.47
CA PRO A 149 6.46 -4.55 -12.93
C PRO A 149 7.49 -3.65 -13.65
N LYS A 150 7.68 -2.42 -13.14
CA LYS A 150 8.67 -1.48 -13.66
C LYS A 150 10.10 -1.95 -13.42
N ALA A 151 10.40 -2.45 -12.23
CA ALA A 151 11.71 -3.02 -11.91
C ALA A 151 12.04 -4.24 -12.80
N LEU A 152 11.05 -5.11 -13.05
CA LEU A 152 11.19 -6.24 -13.96
C LEU A 152 11.48 -5.77 -15.40
N ALA A 153 10.72 -4.79 -15.89
CA ALA A 153 10.96 -4.22 -17.22
C ALA A 153 12.37 -3.61 -17.32
N ASN A 154 12.84 -2.90 -16.29
CA ASN A 154 14.19 -2.34 -16.25
C ASN A 154 15.28 -3.43 -16.27
N LEU A 155 15.14 -4.49 -15.47
CA LEU A 155 16.04 -5.64 -15.43
C LEU A 155 16.13 -6.34 -16.80
N LEU A 156 15.01 -6.41 -17.50
CA LEU A 156 14.90 -6.99 -18.83
C LEU A 156 15.11 -5.97 -19.96
N ARG A 157 15.81 -4.86 -19.70
CA ARG A 157 16.18 -3.82 -20.69
C ARG A 157 15.01 -3.22 -21.47
N GLY A 158 13.93 -2.89 -20.76
CA GLY A 158 12.76 -2.27 -21.36
C GLY A 158 11.94 -3.24 -22.22
N ALA A 159 12.03 -4.54 -21.95
CA ALA A 159 11.12 -5.53 -22.52
C ALA A 159 9.70 -4.98 -22.44
N ARG A 160 9.05 -4.79 -23.59
CA ARG A 160 7.63 -4.44 -23.62
C ARG A 160 6.94 -5.62 -22.94
N MET A 161 6.46 -5.42 -21.72
CA MET A 161 5.71 -6.45 -21.00
C MET A 161 4.43 -6.70 -21.80
N VAL A 162 4.47 -7.67 -22.70
CA VAL A 162 3.34 -8.09 -23.53
C VAL A 162 2.22 -8.63 -22.62
N SER A 163 2.63 -9.22 -21.49
CA SER A 163 1.77 -9.63 -20.40
C SER A 163 2.44 -9.25 -19.06
N ASN A 164 1.69 -8.66 -18.12
CA ASN A 164 2.19 -8.37 -16.78
C ASN A 164 2.05 -9.64 -15.92
N PRO A 165 3.17 -10.29 -15.51
CA PRO A 165 3.13 -11.52 -14.72
C PRO A 165 2.67 -11.31 -13.28
N PHE A 166 2.13 -10.14 -12.94
CA PHE A 166 1.67 -9.80 -11.60
C PHE A 166 0.16 -9.56 -11.63
N ALA A 167 -0.59 -10.37 -10.88
CA ALA A 167 -2.01 -10.13 -10.65
C ALA A 167 -2.20 -8.75 -9.99
N PHE A 168 -3.00 -7.89 -10.62
CA PHE A 168 -3.38 -6.60 -10.07
C PHE A 168 -4.59 -6.76 -9.13
N GLU A 169 -4.46 -7.56 -8.09
CA GLU A 169 -5.39 -7.40 -6.96
C GLU A 169 -4.85 -6.25 -6.11
N LYS A 170 -5.48 -5.06 -6.22
CA LYS A 170 -5.38 -4.05 -5.18
C LYS A 170 -6.45 -4.39 -4.14
N PRO A 171 -6.16 -5.11 -3.05
CA PRO A 171 -7.05 -5.08 -1.91
C PRO A 171 -7.20 -3.62 -1.44
N HIS A 172 -8.38 -3.33 -0.89
CA HIS A 172 -8.92 -1.98 -0.66
C HIS A 172 -7.86 -0.91 -0.35
N GLY A 173 -7.74 0.07 -1.26
CA GLY A 173 -7.03 1.32 -0.99
C GLY A 173 -5.53 1.20 -0.71
N ASN A 174 -4.84 0.16 -1.17
CA ASN A 174 -3.40 -0.01 -0.92
C ASN A 174 -2.52 0.06 -2.19
N PHE A 175 -1.21 0.04 -1.97
CA PHE A 175 -0.17 0.15 -3.01
C PHE A 175 -0.10 -1.10 -3.90
N ARG A 176 0.18 -0.91 -5.20
CA ARG A 176 0.14 -1.94 -6.25
C ARG A 176 1.19 -3.03 -6.06
N ASP A 177 2.35 -2.68 -5.53
CA ASP A 177 3.54 -3.54 -5.57
C ASP A 177 3.90 -4.15 -4.21
N PHE A 178 2.95 -4.20 -3.27
CA PHE A 178 3.18 -4.69 -1.92
C PHE A 178 3.96 -6.01 -1.96
N LYS A 179 5.14 -5.98 -1.37
CA LYS A 179 6.19 -6.95 -1.67
C LYS A 179 6.10 -8.16 -0.74
N GLY A 180 4.96 -8.37 -0.09
CA GLY A 180 4.85 -9.18 1.12
C GLY A 180 4.25 -10.58 0.99
N LYS A 181 3.20 -10.83 0.20
CA LYS A 181 2.44 -12.10 0.33
C LYS A 181 1.74 -12.55 -0.96
N TYR A 182 2.48 -13.13 -1.91
CA TYR A 182 1.88 -13.74 -3.11
C TYR A 182 2.33 -15.18 -3.33
N ALA A 183 1.37 -16.02 -3.74
CA ALA A 183 1.60 -17.37 -4.24
C ALA A 183 1.77 -17.35 -5.76
N PHE A 184 2.73 -18.11 -6.28
CA PHE A 184 2.91 -18.32 -7.72
C PHE A 184 1.68 -19.06 -8.27
N ASN A 185 1.04 -18.52 -9.31
CA ASN A 185 -0.14 -19.12 -9.94
C ASN A 185 0.15 -19.47 -11.40
N SER A 186 -0.71 -20.28 -12.01
CA SER A 186 -0.52 -20.79 -13.39
C SER A 186 -0.43 -19.66 -14.43
N LEU A 187 -1.21 -18.58 -14.26
CA LEU A 187 -1.18 -17.43 -15.16
C LEU A 187 0.17 -16.70 -15.10
N MET A 188 0.70 -16.47 -13.90
CA MET A 188 2.03 -15.88 -13.73
C MET A 188 3.12 -16.74 -14.39
N ALA A 189 3.00 -18.07 -14.28
CA ALA A 189 3.91 -19.03 -14.91
C ALA A 189 3.91 -18.93 -16.45
N GLU A 190 2.72 -18.81 -17.04
CA GLU A 190 2.56 -18.67 -18.49
C GLU A 190 3.14 -17.34 -18.97
N GLN A 191 2.80 -16.24 -18.30
CA GLN A 191 3.25 -14.90 -18.67
C GLN A 191 4.77 -14.73 -18.53
N ILE A 192 5.39 -15.28 -17.46
CA ILE A 192 6.85 -15.22 -17.32
C ILE A 192 7.56 -16.10 -18.36
N THR A 193 6.96 -17.22 -18.76
CA THR A 193 7.51 -18.10 -19.80
C THR A 193 7.48 -17.41 -21.16
N GLU A 194 6.37 -16.78 -21.52
CA GLU A 194 6.25 -15.98 -22.75
C GLU A 194 7.29 -14.85 -22.77
N LEU A 195 7.38 -14.09 -21.67
CA LEU A 195 8.36 -13.01 -21.50
C LEU A 195 9.79 -13.53 -21.64
N ALA A 196 10.11 -14.67 -21.01
CA ALA A 196 11.43 -15.29 -21.07
C ALA A 196 11.81 -15.67 -22.50
N LEU A 197 10.89 -16.28 -23.26
CA LEU A 197 11.15 -16.72 -24.63
C LEU A 197 11.39 -15.53 -25.56
N VAL A 198 10.53 -14.52 -25.53
CA VAL A 198 10.62 -13.32 -26.38
C VAL A 198 11.89 -12.54 -26.08
N GLN A 199 12.14 -12.26 -24.80
CA GLN A 199 13.27 -11.44 -24.40
C GLN A 199 14.61 -12.15 -24.63
N SER A 200 14.69 -13.45 -24.34
CA SER A 200 15.93 -14.21 -24.49
C SER A 200 16.37 -14.33 -25.94
N LEU A 201 15.42 -14.40 -26.90
CA LEU A 201 15.77 -14.43 -28.32
C LEU A 201 16.43 -13.13 -28.76
N GLN A 202 15.86 -12.00 -28.36
CA GLN A 202 16.39 -10.69 -28.71
C GLN A 202 17.79 -10.48 -28.11
N GLU A 203 17.97 -10.85 -26.84
CA GLU A 203 19.25 -10.72 -26.15
C GLU A 203 20.30 -11.70 -26.69
N ALA A 204 19.92 -12.92 -27.07
CA ALA A 204 20.83 -13.88 -27.72
C ALA A 204 21.34 -13.36 -29.07
N ARG A 205 20.47 -12.73 -29.87
CA ARG A 205 20.88 -12.07 -31.12
C ARG A 205 21.85 -10.91 -30.87
N ASN A 206 21.61 -10.12 -29.82
CA ASN A 206 22.52 -9.02 -29.42
C ASN A 206 23.87 -9.56 -28.93
N ALA A 207 23.88 -10.60 -28.09
CA ALA A 207 25.08 -11.24 -27.58
C ALA A 207 25.93 -11.82 -28.71
N ARG A 208 25.31 -12.49 -29.69
CA ARG A 208 26.02 -13.03 -30.86
C ARG A 208 26.82 -11.96 -31.60
N LYS A 209 26.26 -10.76 -31.78
CA LYS A 209 26.97 -9.66 -32.45
C LYS A 209 28.28 -9.31 -31.73
N LYS A 210 28.24 -9.24 -30.39
CA LYS A 210 29.41 -8.98 -29.55
C LYS A 210 30.41 -10.14 -29.59
N ILE A 211 29.92 -11.37 -29.47
CA ILE A 211 30.76 -12.57 -29.54
C ILE A 211 31.53 -12.63 -30.87
N VAL A 212 30.88 -12.31 -31.99
CA VAL A 212 31.55 -12.24 -33.29
C VAL A 212 32.68 -11.19 -33.29
N GLU A 213 32.48 -10.05 -32.63
CA GLU A 213 33.50 -9.01 -32.51
C GLU A 213 34.66 -9.42 -31.58
N GLU A 214 34.37 -10.06 -30.45
CA GLU A 214 35.38 -10.60 -29.53
C GLU A 214 36.20 -11.71 -30.18
N ARG A 215 35.56 -12.56 -30.99
CA ARG A 215 36.25 -13.56 -31.79
C ARG A 215 37.19 -12.96 -32.83
N ARG A 216 36.82 -11.83 -33.45
CA ARG A 216 37.74 -11.08 -34.31
C ARG A 216 38.95 -10.52 -33.55
N LYS A 217 38.81 -10.31 -32.24
CA LYS A 217 39.90 -9.90 -31.32
C LYS A 217 40.67 -11.08 -30.73
N GLY A 218 40.41 -12.31 -31.17
CA GLY A 218 41.15 -13.52 -30.76
C GLY A 218 40.58 -14.27 -29.55
N VAL A 219 39.44 -13.84 -28.99
CA VAL A 219 38.82 -14.53 -27.85
C VAL A 219 38.24 -15.89 -28.29
N PRO A 220 38.53 -17.00 -27.58
CA PRO A 220 37.92 -18.30 -27.84
C PRO A 220 36.38 -18.25 -27.75
N ILE A 221 35.69 -19.03 -28.59
CA ILE A 221 34.22 -19.02 -28.63
C ILE A 221 33.58 -19.45 -27.29
N ASP A 222 34.16 -20.45 -26.62
CA ASP A 222 33.68 -20.93 -25.33
C ASP A 222 33.84 -19.87 -24.24
N GLU A 223 34.93 -19.09 -24.29
CA GLU A 223 35.17 -17.99 -23.36
C GLU A 223 34.19 -16.84 -23.58
N ALA A 224 33.98 -16.44 -24.84
CA ALA A 224 33.01 -15.40 -25.22
C ALA A 224 31.57 -15.79 -24.86
N ASN A 225 31.17 -17.05 -25.10
CA ASN A 225 29.86 -17.57 -24.71
C ASN A 225 29.68 -17.58 -23.18
N THR A 226 30.71 -18.04 -22.46
CA THR A 226 30.71 -18.06 -20.98
C THR A 226 30.58 -16.65 -20.42
N ALA A 227 31.31 -15.67 -20.98
CA ALA A 227 31.21 -14.27 -20.59
C ALA A 227 29.79 -13.70 -20.85
N ALA A 228 29.17 -14.03 -21.98
CA ALA A 228 27.81 -13.61 -22.29
C ALA A 228 26.77 -14.20 -21.33
N VAL A 229 26.87 -15.50 -21.02
CA VAL A 229 25.99 -16.17 -20.03
C VAL A 229 26.18 -15.56 -18.64
N ARG A 230 27.43 -15.40 -18.20
CA ARG A 230 27.74 -14.78 -16.90
C ARG A 230 27.20 -13.35 -16.80
N GLN A 231 27.41 -12.53 -17.83
CA GLN A 231 26.87 -11.16 -17.87
C GLN A 231 25.35 -11.14 -17.78
N ARG A 232 24.66 -12.03 -18.52
CA ARG A 232 23.19 -12.12 -18.46
C ARG A 232 22.72 -12.56 -17.07
N TYR A 233 23.39 -13.55 -16.49
CA TYR A 233 23.11 -14.07 -15.16
C TYR A 233 23.23 -12.97 -14.10
N GLN A 234 24.33 -12.24 -14.10
CA GLN A 234 24.55 -11.08 -13.22
C GLN A 234 23.49 -10.01 -13.41
N THR A 235 23.11 -9.70 -14.66
CA THR A 235 22.13 -8.64 -14.94
C THR A 235 20.73 -9.01 -14.43
N VAL A 236 20.29 -10.25 -14.66
CA VAL A 236 18.92 -10.69 -14.36
C VAL A 236 18.78 -11.10 -12.88
N LEU A 237 19.73 -11.88 -12.35
CA LEU A 237 19.65 -12.42 -10.99
C LEU A 237 20.40 -11.58 -9.95
N ARG A 238 21.23 -10.63 -10.39
CA ARG A 238 21.96 -9.64 -9.55
C ARG A 238 22.99 -10.28 -8.62
N ARG A 239 23.53 -11.43 -9.02
CA ARG A 239 24.67 -12.11 -8.37
C ARG A 239 25.49 -12.88 -9.41
N GLU A 240 26.68 -13.32 -9.03
CA GLU A 240 27.44 -14.28 -9.83
C GLU A 240 26.75 -15.65 -9.86
N PRO A 241 26.83 -16.39 -10.99
CA PRO A 241 26.49 -17.80 -11.01
C PRO A 241 27.52 -18.58 -10.19
N THR A 242 27.07 -19.61 -9.50
CA THR A 242 27.97 -20.65 -8.97
C THR A 242 28.59 -21.44 -10.13
N GLU A 243 29.71 -22.12 -9.88
CA GLU A 243 30.35 -22.97 -10.89
C GLU A 243 29.39 -24.05 -11.44
N ALA A 244 28.55 -24.62 -10.58
CA ALA A 244 27.54 -25.61 -10.98
C ALA A 244 26.46 -25.00 -11.89
N GLU A 245 25.95 -23.81 -11.55
CA GLU A 245 24.96 -23.11 -12.36
C GLU A 245 25.53 -22.72 -13.72
N LEU A 246 26.75 -22.19 -13.75
CA LEU A 246 27.41 -21.81 -14.99
C LEU A 246 27.70 -23.03 -15.88
N ALA A 247 28.20 -24.12 -15.31
CA ALA A 247 28.44 -25.37 -16.03
C ALA A 247 27.13 -25.93 -16.62
N SER A 248 26.03 -25.93 -15.86
CA SER A 248 24.72 -26.36 -16.32
C SER A 248 24.19 -25.52 -17.48
N LEU A 249 24.28 -24.18 -17.36
CA LEU A 249 23.86 -23.25 -18.42
C LEU A 249 24.71 -23.42 -19.68
N MET A 250 26.02 -23.59 -19.55
CA MET A 250 26.91 -23.81 -20.70
C MET A 250 26.70 -25.17 -21.37
N ALA A 251 26.39 -26.21 -20.60
CA ALA A 251 25.97 -27.50 -21.17
C ALA A 251 24.68 -27.36 -21.99
N LEU A 252 23.71 -26.57 -21.50
CA LEU A 252 22.49 -26.26 -22.24
C LEU A 252 22.78 -25.49 -23.54
N VAL A 253 23.67 -24.49 -23.50
CA VAL A 253 24.11 -23.76 -24.70
C VAL A 253 24.67 -24.74 -25.73
N LYS A 254 25.63 -25.58 -25.33
CA LYS A 254 26.30 -26.54 -26.23
C LYS A 254 25.33 -27.55 -26.84
N LYS A 255 24.42 -28.09 -26.02
CA LYS A 255 23.40 -29.05 -26.48
C LYS A 255 22.51 -28.45 -27.56
N VAL A 256 21.97 -27.25 -27.33
CA VAL A 256 21.04 -26.61 -28.27
C VAL A 256 21.76 -25.99 -29.47
N ASP A 257 22.99 -25.51 -29.31
CA ASP A 257 23.83 -25.02 -30.42
C ASP A 257 24.10 -26.14 -31.45
N ALA A 258 24.38 -27.36 -30.99
CA ALA A 258 24.63 -28.50 -31.87
C ALA A 258 23.46 -28.83 -32.83
N GLU A 259 22.22 -28.54 -32.42
CA GLU A 259 21.02 -28.85 -33.20
C GLU A 259 20.44 -27.64 -33.95
N LEU A 260 20.45 -26.47 -33.30
CA LEU A 260 19.69 -25.28 -33.74
C LEU A 260 20.55 -24.01 -33.90
N GLY A 261 21.85 -24.11 -33.63
CA GLY A 261 22.82 -23.04 -33.73
C GLY A 261 22.86 -22.09 -32.52
N LEU A 262 23.98 -21.38 -32.40
CA LEU A 262 24.35 -20.57 -31.24
C LEU A 262 23.28 -19.57 -30.76
N PRO A 263 22.54 -18.85 -31.64
CA PRO A 263 21.45 -17.98 -31.18
C PRO A 263 20.41 -18.71 -30.34
N ARG A 264 20.07 -19.96 -30.69
CA ARG A 264 19.10 -20.77 -29.95
C ARG A 264 19.72 -21.36 -28.69
N GLY A 265 21.01 -21.73 -28.73
CA GLY A 265 21.77 -22.12 -27.53
C GLY A 265 21.79 -21.03 -26.46
N LEU A 266 22.18 -19.80 -26.84
CA LEU A 266 22.16 -18.65 -25.95
C LEU A 266 20.73 -18.30 -25.50
N GLN A 267 19.74 -18.37 -26.39
CA GLN A 267 18.33 -18.15 -26.02
C GLN A 267 17.88 -19.11 -24.92
N ALA A 268 18.19 -20.40 -25.04
CA ALA A 268 17.81 -21.41 -24.05
C ALA A 268 18.41 -21.12 -22.67
N ALA A 269 19.71 -20.80 -22.62
CA ALA A 269 20.38 -20.42 -21.38
C ALA A 269 19.82 -19.12 -20.78
N PHE A 270 19.57 -18.10 -21.60
CA PHE A 270 18.99 -16.83 -21.13
C PHE A 270 17.55 -17.01 -20.63
N ALA A 271 16.76 -17.88 -21.25
CA ALA A 271 15.41 -18.19 -20.81
C ALA A 271 15.44 -18.94 -19.47
N ALA A 272 16.34 -19.91 -19.31
CA ALA A 272 16.55 -20.62 -18.05
C ALA A 272 16.94 -19.68 -16.89
N ILE A 273 17.71 -18.61 -17.19
CA ILE A 273 18.03 -17.55 -16.23
C ILE A 273 16.76 -16.76 -15.86
N ILE A 274 15.97 -16.30 -16.84
CA ILE A 274 14.75 -15.50 -16.57
C ILE A 274 13.71 -16.31 -15.78
N LEU A 275 13.62 -17.62 -16.01
CA LEU A 275 12.68 -18.51 -15.32
C LEU A 275 13.06 -18.82 -13.86
N GLN A 276 14.20 -18.35 -13.37
CA GLN A 276 14.54 -18.50 -11.95
C GLN A 276 13.63 -17.63 -11.07
N PRO A 277 13.21 -18.11 -9.87
CA PRO A 277 12.39 -17.34 -8.94
C PRO A 277 12.99 -15.96 -8.60
N GLU A 278 14.31 -15.88 -8.50
CA GLU A 278 15.06 -14.64 -8.27
C GLU A 278 14.71 -13.57 -9.31
N THR A 279 14.37 -13.92 -10.55
CA THR A 279 13.96 -12.90 -11.53
C THR A 279 12.77 -12.06 -11.05
N LEU A 280 11.82 -12.69 -10.34
CA LEU A 280 10.60 -12.06 -9.84
C LEU A 280 10.68 -11.64 -8.37
N PHE A 281 11.61 -12.21 -7.60
CA PHE A 281 11.71 -12.03 -6.16
C PHE A 281 13.13 -11.68 -5.69
N ARG A 282 13.21 -10.89 -4.61
CA ARG A 282 14.44 -10.64 -3.86
C ARG A 282 14.32 -11.35 -2.52
N PHE A 283 15.28 -12.22 -2.24
CA PHE A 283 15.31 -13.03 -1.04
C PHE A 283 16.12 -12.33 0.04
N GLU A 284 15.55 -12.21 1.22
CA GLU A 284 16.27 -11.80 2.43
C GLU A 284 16.24 -12.96 3.41
N ALA A 285 17.10 -13.95 3.15
CA ALA A 285 17.16 -15.22 3.89
C ALA A 285 18.60 -15.73 4.11
N VAL A 286 19.64 -14.93 3.82
CA VAL A 286 21.03 -15.36 4.04
C VAL A 286 21.23 -15.58 5.54
N ALA A 287 21.85 -16.71 5.90
CA ALA A 287 22.15 -17.03 7.30
C ALA A 287 23.13 -16.00 7.88
N THR A 288 22.59 -15.06 8.64
CA THR A 288 23.35 -14.17 9.53
C THR A 288 23.11 -14.64 10.96
N GLU A 289 24.14 -14.52 11.81
CA GLU A 289 23.98 -14.89 13.22
C GLU A 289 22.93 -13.97 13.87
N PRO A 290 21.96 -14.52 14.62
CA PRO A 290 21.00 -13.71 15.36
C PRO A 290 21.73 -12.82 16.38
N GLU A 291 21.29 -11.57 16.51
CA GLU A 291 21.63 -10.74 17.67
C GLU A 291 21.01 -11.35 18.94
N THR A 292 21.49 -10.93 20.12
CA THR A 292 21.09 -11.41 21.46
C THR A 292 19.58 -11.34 21.76
N ASN A 293 18.79 -10.67 20.92
CA ASN A 293 17.35 -10.49 21.07
C ASN A 293 16.50 -11.26 20.04
N GLY A 294 17.06 -12.23 19.32
CA GLY A 294 16.32 -13.00 18.30
C GLY A 294 16.04 -12.20 17.01
N LEU A 295 16.75 -11.10 16.82
CA LEU A 295 16.71 -10.29 15.60
C LEU A 295 17.86 -10.71 14.68
N VAL A 296 17.56 -10.90 13.41
CA VAL A 296 18.53 -11.32 12.39
C VAL A 296 18.78 -10.13 11.47
N PRO A 297 20.00 -9.58 11.41
CA PRO A 297 20.30 -8.43 10.56
C PRO A 297 20.35 -8.84 9.08
N LEU A 298 19.99 -7.92 8.19
CA LEU A 298 20.30 -8.07 6.76
C LEU A 298 21.80 -8.12 6.55
N SER A 299 22.25 -9.01 5.66
CA SER A 299 23.61 -8.96 5.13
C SER A 299 23.85 -7.67 4.35
N ARG A 300 25.12 -7.32 4.13
CA ARG A 300 25.51 -6.11 3.37
C ARG A 300 24.94 -6.11 1.94
N THR A 301 24.87 -7.27 1.30
CA THR A 301 24.30 -7.42 -0.05
C THR A 301 22.78 -7.26 -0.04
N GLU A 302 22.10 -7.87 0.94
CA GLU A 302 20.65 -7.72 1.11
C GLU A 302 20.30 -6.26 1.41
N ALA A 303 21.05 -5.57 2.28
CA ALA A 303 20.82 -4.16 2.61
C ALA A 303 21.01 -3.22 1.40
N ALA A 304 22.05 -3.44 0.58
CA ALA A 304 22.25 -2.68 -0.65
C ALA A 304 21.08 -2.86 -1.63
N ALA A 305 20.67 -4.12 -1.87
CA ALA A 305 19.54 -4.44 -2.74
C ALA A 305 18.20 -3.91 -2.18
N ALA A 306 17.99 -3.99 -0.87
CA ALA A 306 16.80 -3.46 -0.21
C ALA A 306 16.68 -1.95 -0.45
N LEU A 307 17.76 -1.19 -0.20
CA LEU A 307 17.82 0.25 -0.40
C LEU A 307 17.58 0.65 -1.86
N ALA A 308 18.32 0.06 -2.80
CA ALA A 308 18.27 0.46 -4.20
C ALA A 308 16.85 0.31 -4.76
N PHE A 309 16.24 -0.87 -4.64
CA PHE A 309 14.89 -1.10 -5.14
C PHE A 309 13.79 -0.42 -4.30
N ALA A 310 14.03 -0.05 -3.04
CA ALA A 310 13.08 0.78 -2.29
C ALA A 310 12.98 2.19 -2.87
N LEU A 311 14.11 2.74 -3.34
CA LEU A 311 14.17 4.11 -3.86
C LEU A 311 14.09 4.22 -5.39
N THR A 312 14.54 3.25 -6.17
CA THR A 312 14.75 3.46 -7.62
C THR A 312 14.08 2.43 -8.53
N ASP A 313 13.61 1.30 -8.00
CA ASP A 313 13.23 0.13 -8.79
C ASP A 313 14.38 -0.34 -9.73
N LEU A 314 15.63 -0.12 -9.32
CA LEU A 314 16.85 -0.53 -10.02
C LEU A 314 17.79 -1.29 -9.06
N PRO A 315 18.67 -2.16 -9.59
CA PRO A 315 19.72 -2.78 -8.78
C PRO A 315 20.71 -1.74 -8.23
N PRO A 316 21.46 -2.09 -7.15
CA PRO A 316 22.51 -1.23 -6.60
C PRO A 316 23.54 -0.82 -7.66
N ASP A 317 23.91 0.46 -7.69
CA ASP A 317 24.99 0.92 -8.56
C ASP A 317 26.38 0.54 -8.01
N THR A 318 27.40 0.61 -8.87
CA THR A 318 28.78 0.20 -8.52
C THR A 318 29.32 0.91 -7.29
N ARG A 319 28.96 2.19 -7.10
CA ARG A 319 29.37 2.96 -5.93
C ARG A 319 28.73 2.40 -4.66
N MET A 320 27.42 2.16 -4.68
CA MET A 320 26.71 1.57 -3.55
C MET A 320 27.31 0.20 -3.20
N LEU A 321 27.53 -0.66 -4.20
CA LEU A 321 28.15 -1.98 -3.99
C LEU A 321 29.54 -1.87 -3.34
N ALA A 322 30.37 -0.94 -3.80
CA ALA A 322 31.69 -0.70 -3.21
C ALA A 322 31.59 -0.23 -1.74
N ALA A 323 30.68 0.70 -1.44
CA ALA A 323 30.46 1.19 -0.08
C ALA A 323 30.03 0.07 0.89
N PHE A 324 29.14 -0.82 0.44
CA PHE A 324 28.72 -1.96 1.25
C PHE A 324 29.81 -3.03 1.40
N ARG A 325 30.69 -3.20 0.40
CA ARG A 325 31.81 -4.18 0.42
C ARG A 325 32.96 -3.76 1.34
N ASP A 326 33.30 -2.46 1.42
CA ASP A 326 34.48 -1.95 2.15
C ASP A 326 34.45 -2.26 3.66
N GLY A 327 33.28 -2.52 4.24
CA GLY A 327 33.18 -3.01 5.62
C GLY A 327 33.44 -1.98 6.72
N LYS A 328 34.05 -0.83 6.41
CA LYS A 328 34.53 0.15 7.41
C LYS A 328 33.44 0.89 8.18
N GLN A 329 32.28 1.09 7.56
CA GLN A 329 31.13 1.76 8.18
C GLN A 329 30.04 0.76 8.53
N SER A 330 29.22 1.11 9.53
CA SER A 330 28.02 0.35 9.86
C SER A 330 27.03 0.39 8.68
N ILE A 331 26.26 -0.69 8.51
CA ILE A 331 25.23 -0.79 7.47
C ILE A 331 24.28 0.42 7.52
N ARG A 332 23.87 0.82 8.73
CA ARG A 332 22.97 1.97 8.93
C ARG A 332 23.56 3.29 8.43
N ALA A 333 24.84 3.55 8.69
CA ALA A 333 25.50 4.78 8.24
C ALA A 333 25.65 4.82 6.71
N ILE A 334 25.99 3.68 6.09
CA ILE A 334 26.05 3.55 4.63
C ILE A 334 24.65 3.78 4.03
N MET A 335 23.62 3.18 4.62
CA MET A 335 22.23 3.35 4.18
C MET A 335 21.78 4.81 4.21
N ALA A 336 22.04 5.54 5.29
CA ALA A 336 21.70 6.96 5.39
C ALA A 336 22.40 7.79 4.29
N THR A 337 23.69 7.53 4.07
CA THR A 337 24.51 8.26 3.10
C THR A 337 24.06 8.01 1.67
N GLU A 338 23.83 6.75 1.30
CA GLU A 338 23.41 6.38 -0.06
C GLU A 338 21.94 6.71 -0.33
N ALA A 339 21.05 6.62 0.68
CA ALA A 339 19.66 7.10 0.55
C ALA A 339 19.61 8.60 0.26
N LYS A 340 20.35 9.40 1.05
CA LYS A 340 20.46 10.86 0.82
C LYS A 340 20.99 11.15 -0.58
N ARG A 341 22.06 10.48 -0.99
CA ARG A 341 22.63 10.66 -2.34
C ARG A 341 21.60 10.39 -3.44
N LEU A 342 20.87 9.28 -3.36
CA LEU A 342 19.89 8.92 -4.37
C LEU A 342 18.73 9.93 -4.42
N LEU A 343 18.28 10.41 -3.25
CA LEU A 343 17.23 11.42 -3.13
C LEU A 343 17.66 12.81 -3.63
N ASP A 344 18.96 13.11 -3.59
CA ASP A 344 19.55 14.37 -4.05
C ASP A 344 20.05 14.29 -5.52
N ASP A 345 20.00 13.12 -6.18
CA ASP A 345 20.49 12.95 -7.56
C ASP A 345 19.51 13.55 -8.58
N GLU A 346 19.69 14.83 -8.91
CA GLU A 346 18.87 15.52 -9.92
C GLU A 346 19.13 15.02 -11.35
N LYS A 347 20.33 14.48 -11.61
CA LYS A 347 20.71 13.98 -12.95
C LYS A 347 20.07 12.63 -13.24
N ARG A 348 19.90 11.79 -12.23
CA ARG A 348 19.20 10.51 -12.29
C ARG A 348 18.03 10.52 -11.30
N PRO A 349 16.88 11.10 -11.68
CA PRO A 349 15.78 11.35 -10.76
C PRO A 349 14.93 10.10 -10.49
N ASP A 350 15.54 8.91 -10.43
CA ASP A 350 14.87 7.65 -10.12
C ASP A 350 14.21 7.67 -8.74
N ALA A 351 14.92 8.16 -7.73
CA ALA A 351 14.38 8.33 -6.38
C ALA A 351 13.22 9.33 -6.33
N ARG A 352 13.34 10.45 -7.05
CA ARG A 352 12.26 11.43 -7.17
C ARG A 352 11.03 10.84 -7.88
N ARG A 353 11.22 10.01 -8.92
CA ARG A 353 10.14 9.29 -9.59
C ARG A 353 9.45 8.29 -8.66
N ARG A 354 10.19 7.61 -7.78
CA ARG A 354 9.62 6.69 -6.80
C ARG A 354 8.81 7.43 -5.72
N LEU A 355 9.28 8.60 -5.28
CA LEU A 355 8.49 9.49 -4.41
C LEU A 355 7.20 9.97 -5.09
N LEU A 356 7.27 10.37 -6.36
CA LEU A 356 6.08 10.74 -7.14
C LEU A 356 5.09 9.56 -7.22
N GLN A 357 5.58 8.36 -7.51
CA GLN A 357 4.75 7.15 -7.58
C GLN A 357 4.06 6.84 -6.24
N PHE A 358 4.72 7.07 -5.11
CA PHE A 358 4.07 6.97 -3.81
C PHE A 358 2.85 7.89 -3.73
N PHE A 359 2.97 9.16 -4.14
CA PHE A 359 1.84 10.10 -4.08
C PHE A 359 0.74 9.80 -5.09
N GLN A 360 1.10 9.33 -6.30
CA GLN A 360 0.14 8.79 -7.26
C GLN A 360 -0.76 7.76 -6.59
N GLU A 361 -0.15 6.70 -6.05
CA GLU A 361 -0.89 5.59 -5.44
C GLU A 361 -1.51 5.93 -4.06
N TYR A 362 -0.94 6.88 -3.32
CA TYR A 362 -1.50 7.32 -2.04
C TYR A 362 -2.83 8.07 -2.25
N PHE A 363 -2.86 8.99 -3.21
CA PHE A 363 -4.04 9.77 -3.57
C PHE A 363 -4.95 9.08 -4.61
N ASP A 364 -4.48 8.00 -5.23
CA ASP A 364 -5.15 7.22 -6.28
C ASP A 364 -5.51 8.04 -7.54
N TYR A 365 -4.89 9.20 -7.74
CA TYR A 365 -5.26 10.08 -8.86
C TYR A 365 -4.81 9.54 -10.22
N GLU A 366 -3.89 8.55 -10.26
CA GLU A 366 -3.49 7.92 -11.51
C GLU A 366 -4.62 7.12 -12.16
N LYS A 367 -5.72 6.89 -11.44
CA LYS A 367 -6.94 6.22 -11.92
C LYS A 367 -7.89 7.15 -12.68
N ALA A 368 -7.64 8.46 -12.70
CA ALA A 368 -8.51 9.39 -13.43
C ALA A 368 -8.76 8.96 -14.91
N PRO A 369 -7.76 8.44 -15.66
CA PRO A 369 -7.97 7.94 -17.02
C PRO A 369 -8.83 6.67 -17.12
N ASP A 370 -9.00 5.91 -16.02
CA ASP A 370 -9.83 4.71 -15.98
C ASP A 370 -11.32 5.05 -15.83
N VAL A 371 -11.65 6.30 -15.48
CA VAL A 371 -13.03 6.78 -15.34
C VAL A 371 -13.47 7.42 -16.65
N PHE A 372 -14.27 6.70 -17.42
CA PHE A 372 -14.79 7.18 -18.69
C PHE A 372 -15.76 8.35 -18.48
N LYS A 373 -15.63 9.40 -19.31
CA LYS A 373 -16.53 10.55 -19.33
C LYS A 373 -17.11 10.74 -20.72
N ASP A 374 -18.37 11.12 -20.77
CA ASP A 374 -19.03 11.41 -22.03
C ASP A 374 -18.39 12.61 -22.73
N SER A 375 -18.33 12.51 -24.06
CA SER A 375 -17.84 13.57 -24.93
C SER A 375 -18.93 14.64 -25.08
N THR A 376 -18.78 15.74 -24.36
CA THR A 376 -19.67 16.90 -24.45
C THR A 376 -19.28 17.79 -25.65
N PRO A 377 -20.23 18.27 -26.49
CA PRO A 377 -19.92 19.16 -27.61
C PRO A 377 -19.11 20.39 -27.16
N GLY A 378 -18.00 20.68 -27.85
CA GLY A 378 -17.12 21.81 -27.53
C GLY A 378 -16.15 21.59 -26.35
N HIS A 379 -16.22 20.44 -25.67
CA HIS A 379 -15.38 20.15 -24.50
C HIS A 379 -14.73 18.78 -24.62
N LYS A 380 -13.40 18.74 -24.71
CA LYS A 380 -12.63 17.50 -24.67
C LYS A 380 -12.13 17.24 -23.25
N HIS A 381 -12.60 16.18 -22.60
CA HIS A 381 -12.05 15.78 -21.33
C HIS A 381 -10.83 14.87 -21.54
N TRP A 382 -9.64 15.31 -21.13
CA TRP A 382 -8.41 14.51 -21.25
C TRP A 382 -7.76 14.28 -19.89
N ALA A 383 -8.25 13.25 -19.18
CA ALA A 383 -7.79 12.88 -17.85
C ALA A 383 -6.26 12.68 -17.70
N PRO A 384 -5.51 12.12 -18.68
CA PRO A 384 -4.05 12.02 -18.59
C PRO A 384 -3.33 13.37 -18.39
N ALA A 385 -3.84 14.47 -18.93
CA ALA A 385 -3.28 15.79 -18.62
C ALA A 385 -3.56 16.23 -17.19
N LEU A 386 -4.73 15.90 -16.62
CA LEU A 386 -5.02 16.21 -15.22
C LEU A 386 -4.06 15.46 -14.28
N VAL A 387 -3.72 14.21 -14.63
CA VAL A 387 -2.68 13.44 -13.92
C VAL A 387 -1.33 14.13 -14.03
N TYR A 388 -0.95 14.58 -15.24
CA TYR A 388 0.28 15.33 -15.46
C TYR A 388 0.34 16.64 -14.64
N ASP A 389 -0.76 17.39 -14.58
CA ASP A 389 -0.90 18.62 -13.78
C ASP A 389 -0.61 18.36 -12.29
N LEU A 390 -1.22 17.31 -11.75
CA LEU A 390 -1.03 16.93 -10.35
C LEU A 390 0.39 16.38 -10.11
N ASP A 391 0.97 15.67 -11.07
CA ASP A 391 2.38 15.26 -11.00
C ASP A 391 3.31 16.49 -10.90
N GLN A 392 3.05 17.55 -11.67
CA GLN A 392 3.85 18.78 -11.58
C GLN A 392 3.70 19.46 -10.20
N LEU A 393 2.48 19.51 -9.65
CA LEU A 393 2.24 20.04 -8.31
C LEU A 393 2.99 19.26 -7.23
N ILE A 394 2.97 17.93 -7.31
CA ILE A 394 3.69 17.07 -6.37
C ILE A 394 5.21 17.23 -6.52
N LEU A 395 5.72 17.23 -7.74
CA LEU A 395 7.16 17.45 -7.99
C LEU A 395 7.63 18.83 -7.53
N HIS A 396 6.79 19.85 -7.71
CA HIS A 396 7.05 21.20 -7.20
C HIS A 396 7.14 21.21 -5.67
N THR A 397 6.19 20.59 -5.00
CA THR A 397 6.16 20.48 -3.53
C THR A 397 7.34 19.66 -3.00
N LEU A 398 7.68 18.54 -3.66
CA LEU A 398 8.83 17.70 -3.33
C LEU A 398 10.18 18.38 -3.56
N LYS A 399 10.26 19.35 -4.47
CA LYS A 399 11.47 20.16 -4.68
C LYS A 399 11.69 21.12 -3.51
N GLN A 400 10.63 21.67 -2.95
CA GLN A 400 10.69 22.51 -1.75
C GLN A 400 10.95 21.68 -0.48
N ASP A 401 10.39 20.47 -0.44
CA ASP A 401 10.59 19.46 0.61
C ASP A 401 10.34 19.98 2.04
N ARG A 402 9.32 20.81 2.20
CA ARG A 402 8.93 21.44 3.46
C ARG A 402 7.43 21.31 3.66
N GLN A 403 7.02 20.85 4.84
CA GLN A 403 5.63 20.60 5.22
C GLN A 403 4.83 19.87 4.14
N VAL A 404 5.47 18.90 3.46
CA VAL A 404 4.97 18.33 2.19
C VAL A 404 3.53 17.85 2.30
N PHE A 405 3.17 17.13 3.36
CA PHE A 405 1.82 16.63 3.58
C PHE A 405 0.80 17.77 3.68
N ARG A 406 1.09 18.76 4.53
CA ARG A 406 0.21 19.93 4.72
C ARG A 406 0.09 20.73 3.43
N MET A 407 1.21 21.02 2.76
CA MET A 407 1.23 21.81 1.52
C MET A 407 0.43 21.14 0.40
N LEU A 408 0.55 19.82 0.22
CA LEU A 408 -0.24 19.09 -0.76
C LEU A 408 -1.75 19.17 -0.46
N LEU A 409 -2.14 19.24 0.81
CA LEU A 409 -3.54 19.38 1.19
C LEU A 409 -4.04 20.83 1.10
N THR A 410 -3.21 21.84 1.34
CA THR A 410 -3.67 23.23 1.53
C THR A 410 -3.25 24.22 0.45
N THR A 411 -2.37 23.84 -0.48
CA THR A 411 -1.89 24.76 -1.52
C THR A 411 -3.02 25.28 -2.41
N ARG A 412 -2.89 26.50 -2.91
CA ARG A 412 -3.80 27.11 -3.90
C ARG A 412 -3.16 27.26 -5.27
N GLU A 413 -1.94 26.75 -5.41
CA GLU A 413 -1.14 26.77 -6.62
C GLU A 413 -1.40 25.49 -7.42
N TYR A 414 -1.76 25.64 -8.70
CA TYR A 414 -2.06 24.51 -9.59
C TYR A 414 -1.32 24.68 -10.91
N PHE A 415 -0.76 23.59 -11.42
CA PHE A 415 -0.25 23.53 -12.79
C PHE A 415 -1.41 23.17 -13.72
N VAL A 416 -1.46 23.80 -14.90
CA VAL A 416 -2.53 23.56 -15.88
C VAL A 416 -1.89 23.40 -17.25
N TYR A 417 -1.82 22.16 -17.72
CA TYR A 417 -1.28 21.78 -19.01
C TYR A 417 -2.33 21.91 -20.11
N VAL A 418 -1.91 22.44 -21.25
CA VAL A 418 -2.68 22.37 -22.51
C VAL A 418 -1.83 21.72 -23.59
N ASN A 419 -2.43 20.79 -24.32
CA ASN A 419 -1.73 20.09 -25.39
C ASN A 419 -1.61 20.94 -26.66
N SER A 420 -2.61 21.78 -26.94
CA SER A 420 -2.55 22.76 -28.02
C SER A 420 -3.44 23.97 -27.70
N HIS A 421 -3.12 25.13 -28.28
CA HIS A 421 -3.93 26.35 -28.18
C HIS A 421 -5.35 26.21 -28.75
N ARG A 422 -5.67 25.09 -29.42
CA ARG A 422 -6.99 24.78 -29.98
C ARG A 422 -7.78 23.77 -29.14
N ASP A 423 -7.19 23.26 -28.06
CA ASP A 423 -7.76 22.22 -27.20
C ASP A 423 -8.00 22.78 -25.79
N HIS A 424 -9.13 23.48 -25.61
CA HIS A 424 -9.47 24.19 -24.37
C HIS A 424 -10.14 23.29 -23.32
N GLY A 425 -10.12 21.97 -23.50
CA GLY A 425 -10.82 21.04 -22.64
C GLY A 425 -10.42 21.12 -21.16
N ASN A 426 -9.11 21.11 -20.87
CA ASN A 426 -8.62 21.04 -19.50
C ASN A 426 -8.72 22.36 -18.71
N PRO A 427 -8.41 23.56 -19.27
CA PRO A 427 -8.64 24.81 -18.55
C PRO A 427 -10.08 24.98 -18.06
N LEU A 428 -11.05 24.49 -18.86
CA LEU A 428 -12.48 24.52 -18.49
C LEU A 428 -12.80 23.60 -17.31
N VAL A 429 -12.06 22.50 -17.13
CA VAL A 429 -12.16 21.64 -15.93
C VAL A 429 -11.74 22.41 -14.67
N TYR A 430 -10.79 23.34 -14.81
CA TYR A 430 -10.36 24.23 -13.74
C TYR A 430 -11.27 25.45 -13.53
N ASN A 431 -12.31 25.62 -14.35
CA ASN A 431 -13.16 26.82 -14.42
C ASN A 431 -12.38 28.08 -14.85
N LEU A 432 -11.30 27.92 -15.62
CA LEU A 432 -10.59 29.05 -16.22
C LEU A 432 -11.36 29.58 -17.43
N PRO A 433 -11.25 30.90 -17.74
CA PRO A 433 -12.00 31.48 -18.83
C PRO A 433 -11.52 30.92 -20.19
N PRO A 434 -12.38 30.87 -21.23
CA PRO A 434 -12.04 30.26 -22.52
C PRO A 434 -10.82 30.87 -23.22
N ASP A 435 -10.54 32.15 -22.95
CA ASP A 435 -9.40 32.91 -23.47
C ASP A 435 -8.13 32.83 -22.61
N TRP A 436 -8.17 32.07 -21.50
CA TRP A 436 -7.01 31.84 -20.65
C TRP A 436 -5.84 31.25 -21.44
N LYS A 437 -4.62 31.72 -21.15
CA LYS A 437 -3.39 31.29 -21.82
C LYS A 437 -2.48 30.51 -20.87
N PRO A 438 -1.78 29.49 -21.37
CA PRO A 438 -0.83 28.72 -20.58
C PRO A 438 0.27 29.59 -19.99
N VAL A 439 0.62 29.31 -18.74
CA VAL A 439 1.71 29.96 -18.01
C VAL A 439 2.68 28.92 -17.48
N VAL A 440 3.95 29.31 -17.33
CA VAL A 440 5.00 28.42 -16.80
C VAL A 440 4.89 28.24 -15.29
N ASN A 441 4.47 29.30 -14.59
CA ASN A 441 4.28 29.30 -13.14
C ASN A 441 2.91 28.74 -12.78
N PRO A 442 2.74 28.16 -11.58
CA PRO A 442 1.43 27.68 -11.15
C PRO A 442 0.40 28.81 -11.08
N VAL A 443 -0.84 28.48 -11.41
CA VAL A 443 -2.00 29.36 -11.30
C VAL A 443 -2.46 29.39 -9.84
N GLN A 444 -2.66 30.60 -9.31
CA GLN A 444 -3.17 30.80 -7.95
C GLN A 444 -4.69 30.91 -7.95
N PHE A 445 -5.37 29.96 -7.31
CA PHE A 445 -6.83 29.97 -7.15
C PHE A 445 -7.28 30.73 -5.89
N SER A 446 -8.52 31.20 -5.91
CA SER A 446 -9.13 31.83 -4.74
C SER A 446 -9.42 30.79 -3.63
N LYS A 447 -9.45 31.26 -2.39
CA LYS A 447 -9.60 30.41 -1.18
C LYS A 447 -10.92 29.64 -1.10
N ASP A 448 -11.90 30.06 -1.88
CA ASP A 448 -13.26 29.52 -1.96
C ASP A 448 -13.48 28.64 -3.21
N GLN A 449 -12.46 28.48 -4.06
CA GLN A 449 -12.54 27.69 -5.29
C GLN A 449 -11.76 26.39 -5.24
N ARG A 450 -10.47 26.42 -4.83
CA ARG A 450 -9.60 25.24 -4.84
C ARG A 450 -8.57 25.29 -3.71
N MET A 451 -8.29 24.14 -3.11
CA MET A 451 -7.33 23.90 -2.04
C MET A 451 -6.79 22.44 -2.10
N GLY A 452 -5.53 22.31 -2.48
CA GLY A 452 -4.76 21.07 -2.50
C GLY A 452 -5.30 19.96 -3.38
N VAL A 453 -4.78 18.75 -3.13
CA VAL A 453 -5.08 17.56 -3.94
C VAL A 453 -6.57 17.19 -3.89
N LEU A 454 -7.25 17.39 -2.76
CA LEU A 454 -8.65 16.96 -2.59
C LEU A 454 -9.66 17.78 -3.39
N THR A 455 -9.24 18.92 -3.95
CA THR A 455 -10.04 19.69 -4.93
C THR A 455 -9.37 19.74 -6.31
N HIS A 456 -8.31 18.95 -6.51
CA HIS A 456 -7.65 18.84 -7.81
C HIS A 456 -8.49 17.97 -8.76
N PRO A 457 -8.71 18.38 -10.02
CA PRO A 457 -9.54 17.61 -10.95
C PRO A 457 -9.15 16.14 -11.11
N ALA A 458 -7.86 15.82 -11.19
CA ALA A 458 -7.38 14.43 -11.25
C ALA A 458 -7.91 13.56 -10.08
N TRP A 459 -7.85 14.07 -8.84
CA TRP A 459 -8.39 13.35 -7.69
C TRP A 459 -9.93 13.30 -7.73
N LEU A 460 -10.58 14.41 -8.04
CA LEU A 460 -12.05 14.49 -8.11
C LEU A 460 -12.65 13.53 -9.15
N VAL A 461 -11.98 13.37 -10.30
CA VAL A 461 -12.34 12.43 -11.38
C VAL A 461 -12.04 11.00 -10.97
N ALA A 462 -10.85 10.72 -10.43
CA ALA A 462 -10.49 9.38 -9.95
C ALA A 462 -11.44 8.84 -8.87
N HIS A 463 -12.06 9.74 -8.10
CA HIS A 463 -13.07 9.43 -7.08
C HIS A 463 -14.48 9.89 -7.52
N SER A 464 -14.85 9.56 -8.75
CA SER A 464 -16.20 9.77 -9.32
C SER A 464 -16.66 8.54 -10.12
N GLY A 465 -17.95 8.50 -10.46
CA GLY A 465 -18.48 7.57 -11.47
C GLY A 465 -18.42 8.18 -12.87
N ASN A 466 -18.84 7.42 -13.88
CA ASN A 466 -18.82 7.92 -15.27
C ASN A 466 -19.78 9.11 -15.47
N PHE A 467 -20.95 9.07 -14.83
CA PHE A 467 -22.05 10.03 -15.03
C PHE A 467 -22.35 10.92 -13.81
N ASP A 468 -21.82 10.58 -12.63
CA ASP A 468 -22.10 11.28 -11.37
C ASP A 468 -20.82 11.43 -10.52
N ASN A 469 -20.77 12.45 -9.65
CA ASN A 469 -19.75 12.53 -8.61
C ASN A 469 -20.01 11.44 -7.56
N ASP A 470 -18.99 11.08 -6.76
CA ASP A 470 -19.13 9.98 -5.79
C ASP A 470 -18.64 10.42 -4.39
N PRO A 471 -19.51 11.07 -3.58
CA PRO A 471 -19.16 11.47 -2.23
C PRO A 471 -18.90 10.26 -1.31
N ILE A 472 -19.44 9.08 -1.63
CA ILE A 472 -19.21 7.87 -0.83
C ILE A 472 -17.74 7.44 -0.98
N ARG A 473 -17.23 7.32 -2.22
CA ARG A 473 -15.82 6.99 -2.51
C ARG A 473 -14.85 8.04 -1.98
N ARG A 474 -15.16 9.33 -2.17
CA ARG A 474 -14.35 10.43 -1.62
C ARG A 474 -14.24 10.36 -0.10
N GLY A 475 -15.37 10.14 0.57
CA GLY A 475 -15.42 10.00 2.03
C GLY A 475 -14.73 8.73 2.54
N HIS A 476 -14.86 7.61 1.82
CA HIS A 476 -14.12 6.38 2.08
C HIS A 476 -12.60 6.61 2.00
N TRP A 477 -12.12 7.28 0.96
CA TRP A 477 -10.71 7.61 0.81
C TRP A 477 -10.21 8.46 1.99
N ILE A 478 -10.94 9.51 2.39
CA ILE A 478 -10.56 10.36 3.54
C ILE A 478 -10.52 9.55 4.84
N ARG A 479 -11.54 8.74 5.10
CA ARG A 479 -11.60 7.84 6.26
C ARG A 479 -10.38 6.94 6.34
N TYR A 480 -10.02 6.36 5.20
CA TYR A 480 -8.99 5.34 5.12
C TYR A 480 -7.59 5.94 5.13
N LYS A 481 -7.31 6.92 4.26
CA LYS A 481 -5.96 7.47 4.00
C LYS A 481 -5.55 8.62 4.91
N LEU A 482 -6.49 9.43 5.42
CA LEU A 482 -6.18 10.56 6.31
C LEU A 482 -6.50 10.27 7.77
N LEU A 483 -7.62 9.59 8.05
CA LEU A 483 -8.02 9.29 9.43
C LEU A 483 -7.51 7.92 9.92
N GLY A 484 -6.95 7.09 9.03
CA GLY A 484 -6.41 5.78 9.38
C GLY A 484 -7.47 4.82 9.91
N GLY A 485 -8.75 5.07 9.57
CA GLY A 485 -9.88 4.24 9.93
C GLY A 485 -10.14 3.13 8.91
N THR A 486 -11.15 2.31 9.19
CA THR A 486 -11.60 1.23 8.32
C THR A 486 -13.09 1.31 8.06
N VAL A 487 -13.49 0.82 6.90
CA VAL A 487 -14.89 0.54 6.58
C VAL A 487 -14.97 -0.94 6.20
N PRO A 488 -15.93 -1.70 6.74
CA PRO A 488 -16.16 -3.10 6.36
C PRO A 488 -16.38 -3.27 4.86
N ASP A 489 -16.04 -4.44 4.37
CA ASP A 489 -16.40 -4.86 3.01
C ASP A 489 -17.92 -4.84 2.82
N ILE A 490 -18.36 -4.49 1.61
CA ILE A 490 -19.76 -4.59 1.24
C ILE A 490 -20.17 -6.08 1.31
N PRO A 491 -21.22 -6.43 2.07
CA PRO A 491 -21.72 -7.80 2.09
C PRO A 491 -22.08 -8.27 0.68
N ILE A 492 -21.83 -9.56 0.39
CA ILE A 492 -22.03 -10.15 -0.96
C ILE A 492 -23.45 -9.96 -1.49
N ASN A 493 -24.44 -9.83 -0.59
CA ASN A 493 -25.85 -9.69 -0.92
C ASN A 493 -26.33 -8.23 -1.05
N VAL A 494 -25.45 -7.23 -0.98
CA VAL A 494 -25.81 -5.81 -1.10
C VAL A 494 -25.48 -5.31 -2.50
N ASP A 495 -26.50 -4.88 -3.25
CA ASP A 495 -26.31 -4.13 -4.50
C ASP A 495 -26.03 -2.67 -4.16
N ALA A 496 -24.76 -2.28 -4.23
CA ALA A 496 -24.28 -0.96 -3.85
C ALA A 496 -24.44 0.07 -4.98
N LYS A 497 -25.68 0.27 -5.43
CA LYS A 497 -26.04 1.24 -6.47
C LYS A 497 -27.08 2.23 -5.95
N LEU A 498 -26.89 3.51 -6.24
CA LEU A 498 -27.91 4.54 -5.98
C LEU A 498 -29.08 4.38 -6.94
N PRO A 499 -30.32 4.66 -6.50
CA PRO A 499 -31.49 4.60 -7.36
C PRO A 499 -31.37 5.58 -8.54
N ASP A 500 -31.99 5.23 -9.67
CA ASP A 500 -32.05 6.11 -10.85
C ASP A 500 -33.27 7.03 -10.73
N GLU A 501 -33.06 8.21 -10.16
CA GLU A 501 -34.11 9.20 -9.89
C GLU A 501 -33.68 10.53 -10.54
N PRO A 502 -33.91 10.70 -11.84
CA PRO A 502 -33.33 11.80 -12.63
C PRO A 502 -33.90 13.18 -12.30
N THR A 503 -34.87 13.28 -11.40
CA THR A 503 -35.44 14.53 -10.89
C THR A 503 -34.84 14.97 -9.55
N MET A 504 -33.97 14.14 -8.96
CA MET A 504 -33.35 14.37 -7.66
C MET A 504 -31.86 14.67 -7.79
N THR A 505 -31.37 15.60 -6.95
CA THR A 505 -29.93 15.84 -6.77
C THR A 505 -29.24 14.58 -6.28
N LEU A 506 -27.92 14.49 -6.45
CA LEU A 506 -27.17 13.32 -5.99
C LEU A 506 -27.34 13.11 -4.48
N ARG A 507 -27.28 14.19 -3.69
CA ARG A 507 -27.51 14.16 -2.24
C ARG A 507 -28.89 13.61 -1.86
N GLU A 508 -29.93 13.95 -2.63
CA GLU A 508 -31.31 13.45 -2.42
C GLU A 508 -31.40 11.95 -2.74
N ARG A 509 -30.78 11.49 -3.83
CA ARG A 509 -30.71 10.07 -4.24
C ARG A 509 -30.02 9.19 -3.19
N MET A 510 -29.15 9.75 -2.35
CA MET A 510 -28.47 9.04 -1.27
C MET A 510 -29.37 8.70 -0.07
N HIS A 511 -30.67 8.97 -0.10
CA HIS A 511 -31.59 8.65 1.00
C HIS A 511 -31.55 7.15 1.39
N VAL A 512 -31.39 6.23 0.43
CA VAL A 512 -31.24 4.78 0.66
C VAL A 512 -30.06 4.42 1.57
N THR A 513 -29.04 5.28 1.64
CA THR A 513 -27.84 5.07 2.48
C THR A 513 -28.10 5.31 3.97
N ARG A 514 -29.30 5.81 4.32
CA ARG A 514 -29.73 6.12 5.69
C ARG A 514 -30.51 4.97 6.34
N GLU A 515 -30.82 3.92 5.60
CA GLU A 515 -31.43 2.70 6.16
C GLU A 515 -30.48 2.03 7.17
N GLU A 516 -31.02 1.33 8.18
CA GLU A 516 -30.23 0.81 9.32
C GLU A 516 -29.07 -0.11 8.87
N SER A 517 -29.26 -0.90 7.82
CA SER A 517 -28.22 -1.77 7.25
C SER A 517 -27.09 -0.98 6.59
N CYS A 518 -27.42 0.04 5.80
CA CYS A 518 -26.48 0.87 5.05
C CYS A 518 -25.77 1.90 5.94
N TYR A 519 -26.48 2.47 6.91
CA TYR A 519 -25.99 3.59 7.72
C TYR A 519 -24.76 3.21 8.57
N LYS A 520 -24.57 1.93 8.90
CA LYS A 520 -23.39 1.41 9.62
C LYS A 520 -22.06 1.82 8.98
N CYS A 521 -21.99 1.74 7.65
CA CYS A 521 -20.80 2.13 6.89
C CYS A 521 -20.91 3.59 6.44
N HIS A 522 -22.09 4.01 5.95
CA HIS A 522 -22.28 5.33 5.37
C HIS A 522 -22.15 6.47 6.38
N SER A 523 -22.47 6.26 7.66
CA SER A 523 -22.22 7.23 8.73
C SER A 523 -20.73 7.57 8.90
N LYS A 524 -19.83 6.68 8.48
CA LYS A 524 -18.37 6.85 8.54
C LYS A 524 -17.78 7.50 7.28
N MET A 525 -18.50 7.49 6.15
CA MET A 525 -17.99 7.93 4.86
C MET A 525 -18.70 9.17 4.32
N ASN A 526 -20.04 9.13 4.23
CA ASN A 526 -20.81 10.18 3.56
C ASN A 526 -20.51 11.56 4.13
N PRO A 527 -20.45 11.78 5.47
CA PRO A 527 -20.17 13.11 6.00
C PRO A 527 -18.80 13.69 5.59
N LEU A 528 -17.84 12.83 5.24
CA LEU A 528 -16.51 13.25 4.82
C LEU A 528 -16.44 13.61 3.33
N GLY A 529 -17.30 13.02 2.49
CA GLY A 529 -17.28 13.27 1.04
C GLY A 529 -18.33 14.25 0.54
N LEU A 530 -19.45 14.38 1.26
CA LEU A 530 -20.55 15.30 0.96
C LEU A 530 -20.11 16.79 0.80
N PRO A 531 -19.14 17.33 1.57
CA PRO A 531 -18.66 18.69 1.32
C PRO A 531 -18.11 18.93 -0.10
N PHE A 532 -17.63 17.88 -0.78
CA PHE A 532 -17.05 17.97 -2.12
C PHE A 532 -18.10 17.93 -3.24
N GLU A 533 -19.40 17.93 -2.94
CA GLU A 533 -20.45 18.06 -3.95
C GLU A 533 -20.43 19.41 -4.68
N GLN A 534 -19.65 20.38 -4.16
CA GLN A 534 -19.29 21.61 -4.86
C GLN A 534 -18.56 21.36 -6.19
N TYR A 535 -18.05 20.14 -6.42
CA TYR A 535 -17.40 19.76 -7.66
C TYR A 535 -18.16 18.63 -8.34
N ASP A 536 -18.43 18.81 -9.63
CA ASP A 536 -19.06 17.78 -10.46
C ASP A 536 -18.10 16.61 -10.74
N HIS A 537 -18.61 15.62 -11.46
CA HIS A 537 -17.86 14.43 -11.86
C HIS A 537 -16.70 14.68 -12.84
N TYR A 538 -16.61 15.85 -13.49
CA TYR A 538 -15.44 16.24 -14.28
C TYR A 538 -14.38 16.94 -13.42
N GLY A 539 -14.70 17.32 -12.18
CA GLY A 539 -13.85 18.11 -11.29
C GLY A 539 -14.06 19.63 -11.40
N ARG A 540 -15.10 20.06 -12.12
CA ARG A 540 -15.48 21.48 -12.27
C ARG A 540 -16.20 21.95 -11.03
N LEU A 541 -15.85 23.15 -10.59
CA LEU A 541 -16.61 23.87 -9.57
C LEU A 541 -18.03 24.15 -10.09
N ARG A 542 -19.04 23.88 -9.25
CA ARG A 542 -20.45 24.15 -9.51
C ARG A 542 -21.09 24.81 -8.28
N PHE A 543 -22.11 25.63 -8.54
CA PHE A 543 -22.92 26.29 -7.50
C PHE A 543 -24.34 25.74 -7.44
N THR A 544 -24.81 25.14 -8.52
CA THR A 544 -26.12 24.50 -8.62
C THR A 544 -26.00 23.08 -9.16
N GLU A 545 -26.90 22.21 -8.72
CA GLU A 545 -27.16 20.90 -9.29
C GLU A 545 -28.66 20.82 -9.56
N MET A 546 -29.04 20.55 -10.81
CA MET A 546 -30.45 20.48 -11.21
C MET A 546 -31.26 21.75 -10.86
N GLY A 547 -30.64 22.92 -11.00
CA GLY A 547 -31.26 24.21 -10.67
C GLY A 547 -31.38 24.50 -9.17
N LYS A 548 -31.03 23.56 -8.28
CA LYS A 548 -30.98 23.76 -6.84
C LYS A 548 -29.57 24.16 -6.39
N PRO A 549 -29.40 25.02 -5.36
CA PRO A 549 -28.09 25.31 -4.79
C PRO A 549 -27.40 24.04 -4.27
N VAL A 550 -26.11 23.90 -4.51
CA VAL A 550 -25.32 22.80 -3.94
C VAL A 550 -25.14 23.00 -2.44
N ASP A 551 -25.51 21.99 -1.65
CA ASP A 551 -25.26 21.95 -0.21
C ASP A 551 -23.87 21.37 0.09
N THR A 552 -22.98 22.18 0.66
CA THR A 552 -21.61 21.75 1.06
C THR A 552 -21.48 21.50 2.56
N THR A 553 -22.57 21.65 3.31
CA THR A 553 -22.57 21.46 4.76
C THR A 553 -22.49 19.98 5.11
N SER A 554 -21.74 19.68 6.18
CA SER A 554 -21.62 18.34 6.73
C SER A 554 -20.98 18.34 8.13
N LYS A 555 -20.34 17.24 8.52
CA LYS A 555 -19.59 17.12 9.78
C LYS A 555 -18.37 16.20 9.65
N LEU A 556 -17.28 16.58 10.31
CA LEU A 556 -16.18 15.66 10.59
C LEU A 556 -16.59 14.82 11.80
N VAL A 557 -16.61 13.50 11.63
CA VAL A 557 -17.10 12.57 12.66
C VAL A 557 -16.29 11.30 12.71
N ASN A 558 -16.39 10.60 13.84
CA ASN A 558 -15.82 9.28 14.04
C ASN A 558 -14.30 9.28 13.82
N THR A 559 -13.63 10.40 14.08
CA THR A 559 -12.17 10.50 13.93
C THR A 559 -11.41 9.70 15.00
N GLY A 560 -12.08 9.43 16.12
CA GLY A 560 -11.43 8.95 17.34
C GLY A 560 -10.74 10.06 18.14
N ILE A 561 -10.87 11.32 17.68
CA ILE A 561 -10.29 12.51 18.31
C ILE A 561 -11.40 13.55 18.48
N PRO A 562 -12.02 13.65 19.66
CA PRO A 562 -13.18 14.51 19.88
C PRO A 562 -12.95 15.98 19.51
N SER A 563 -11.72 16.49 19.59
CA SER A 563 -11.38 17.87 19.22
C SER A 563 -11.37 18.14 17.71
N LEU A 564 -11.30 17.11 16.87
CA LEU A 564 -11.40 17.25 15.42
C LEU A 564 -12.86 17.18 14.93
N ASP A 565 -13.69 16.42 15.64
CA ASP A 565 -15.09 16.22 15.27
C ASP A 565 -15.89 17.52 15.38
N GLY A 566 -16.87 17.71 14.48
CA GLY A 566 -17.74 18.87 14.51
C GLY A 566 -18.31 19.28 13.15
N PRO A 567 -19.16 20.32 13.12
CA PRO A 567 -19.82 20.77 11.90
C PRO A 567 -18.82 21.37 10.89
N LEU A 568 -19.17 21.25 9.61
CA LEU A 568 -18.43 21.75 8.46
C LEU A 568 -19.38 22.53 7.57
N LYS A 569 -18.95 23.70 7.09
CA LYS A 569 -19.69 24.51 6.13
C LYS A 569 -19.20 24.34 4.69
N THR A 570 -17.93 23.99 4.50
CA THR A 570 -17.27 23.91 3.19
C THR A 570 -16.25 22.76 3.18
N PRO A 571 -15.84 22.26 2.00
CA PRO A 571 -14.74 21.31 1.91
C PRO A 571 -13.41 21.89 2.42
N PHE A 572 -13.20 23.20 2.33
CA PHE A 572 -11.98 23.87 2.81
C PHE A 572 -11.82 23.75 4.33
N GLN A 573 -12.89 23.90 5.11
CA GLN A 573 -12.84 23.70 6.57
C GLN A 573 -12.45 22.26 6.95
N LEU A 574 -12.89 21.28 6.16
CA LEU A 574 -12.50 19.89 6.35
C LEU A 574 -11.01 19.71 6.06
N ILE A 575 -10.54 20.21 4.91
CA ILE A 575 -9.14 20.13 4.48
C ILE A 575 -8.21 20.79 5.51
N GLU A 576 -8.53 22.00 5.96
CA GLU A 576 -7.72 22.73 6.96
C GLU A 576 -7.61 21.98 8.28
N ARG A 577 -8.73 21.42 8.79
CA ARG A 577 -8.71 20.63 10.03
C ARG A 577 -7.88 19.36 9.88
N LEU A 578 -8.04 18.63 8.78
CA LEU A 578 -7.29 17.39 8.52
C LEU A 578 -5.80 17.67 8.29
N ALA A 579 -5.46 18.73 7.56
CA ALA A 579 -4.07 19.10 7.28
C ALA A 579 -3.32 19.63 8.51
N ALA A 580 -4.04 20.16 9.51
CA ALA A 580 -3.45 20.63 10.77
C ALA A 580 -3.38 19.54 11.85
N ALA A 581 -4.05 18.40 11.66
CA ALA A 581 -4.14 17.36 12.66
C ALA A 581 -2.87 16.48 12.69
N GLU A 582 -2.19 16.42 13.83
CA GLU A 582 -1.05 15.53 14.06
C GLU A 582 -1.40 14.06 13.75
N HIS A 583 -2.61 13.62 14.11
CA HIS A 583 -3.10 12.28 13.79
C HIS A 583 -3.07 11.98 12.29
N CYS A 584 -3.47 12.95 11.44
CA CYS A 584 -3.44 12.76 10.00
C CYS A 584 -2.00 12.68 9.46
N GLU A 585 -1.09 13.44 10.04
CA GLU A 585 0.35 13.36 9.75
C GLU A 585 0.93 12.00 10.17
N GLN A 586 0.57 11.48 11.34
CA GLN A 586 0.97 10.15 11.80
C GLN A 586 0.39 9.03 10.91
N VAL A 587 -0.86 9.17 10.46
CA VAL A 587 -1.46 8.25 9.48
C VAL A 587 -0.69 8.31 8.16
N PHE A 588 -0.34 9.49 7.68
CA PHE A 588 0.50 9.66 6.50
C PHE A 588 1.84 8.91 6.63
N VAL A 589 2.53 9.03 7.77
CA VAL A 589 3.76 8.28 8.08
C VAL A 589 3.55 6.77 7.99
N ARG A 590 2.42 6.23 8.46
CA ARG A 590 2.10 4.79 8.31
C ARG A 590 2.02 4.37 6.84
N TYR A 591 1.44 5.19 5.96
CA TYR A 591 1.40 4.87 4.54
C TYR A 591 2.76 4.97 3.87
N VAL A 592 3.60 5.94 4.26
CA VAL A 592 5.00 6.01 3.79
C VAL A 592 5.76 4.74 4.22
N PHE A 593 5.59 4.30 5.48
CA PHE A 593 6.12 3.03 5.96
C PHE A 593 5.64 1.87 5.07
N ARG A 594 4.34 1.73 4.84
CA ARG A 594 3.76 0.64 4.04
C ARG A 594 4.35 0.58 2.63
N TYR A 595 4.56 1.72 2.00
CA TYR A 595 5.11 1.79 0.65
C TYR A 595 6.59 1.39 0.59
N PHE A 596 7.42 1.99 1.43
CA PHE A 596 8.87 1.78 1.38
C PHE A 596 9.31 0.47 2.03
N THR A 597 8.56 -0.03 3.02
CA THR A 597 8.80 -1.33 3.66
C THR A 597 8.04 -2.48 3.01
N GLY A 598 7.10 -2.20 2.10
CA GLY A 598 6.35 -3.21 1.34
C GLY A 598 5.49 -4.15 2.20
N ARG A 599 5.15 -3.76 3.43
CA ARG A 599 4.30 -4.54 4.36
C ARG A 599 3.46 -3.63 5.27
N ASN A 600 2.44 -4.20 5.93
CA ASN A 600 1.69 -3.46 6.95
C ASN A 600 2.59 -3.30 8.18
N GLU A 601 2.42 -2.19 8.89
CA GLU A 601 2.99 -2.02 10.22
C GLU A 601 2.34 -2.98 11.21
N THR A 602 3.13 -3.49 12.15
CA THR A 602 2.66 -4.21 13.33
C THR A 602 2.93 -3.36 14.57
N LEU A 603 2.48 -3.81 15.75
CA LEU A 603 2.80 -3.10 16.99
C LEU A 603 4.32 -3.04 17.26
N GLY A 604 5.09 -3.99 16.74
CA GLY A 604 6.54 -3.96 16.85
C GLY A 604 7.20 -2.79 16.10
N ASP A 605 6.51 -2.21 15.12
CA ASP A 605 7.00 -1.07 14.35
C ASP A 605 6.72 0.28 15.01
N ALA A 606 6.08 0.32 16.19
CA ALA A 606 5.70 1.54 16.89
C ALA A 606 6.89 2.51 17.03
N LYS A 607 8.05 2.02 17.51
CA LYS A 607 9.24 2.86 17.65
C LYS A 607 9.74 3.42 16.32
N THR A 608 9.75 2.60 15.26
CA THR A 608 10.11 3.04 13.89
C THR A 608 9.18 4.14 13.40
N LEU A 609 7.87 3.99 13.60
CA LEU A 609 6.88 4.99 13.18
C LEU A 609 7.01 6.30 13.96
N GLN A 610 7.25 6.21 15.27
CA GLN A 610 7.50 7.38 16.13
C GLN A 610 8.79 8.11 15.72
N ASP A 611 9.86 7.40 15.43
CA ASP A 611 11.13 8.00 14.97
C ASP A 611 11.01 8.61 13.57
N ALA A 612 10.26 7.97 12.70
CA ALA A 612 9.95 8.48 11.37
C ALA A 612 9.13 9.78 11.45
N HIS A 613 8.10 9.80 12.30
CA HIS A 613 7.28 10.98 12.56
C HIS A 613 8.08 12.12 13.21
N ALA A 614 8.91 11.82 14.21
CA ALA A 614 9.81 12.79 14.82
C ALA A 614 10.80 13.37 13.81
N ALA A 615 11.40 12.54 12.95
CA ALA A 615 12.30 13.00 11.88
C ALA A 615 11.57 13.91 10.88
N TYR A 616 10.31 13.59 10.54
CA TYR A 616 9.48 14.44 9.70
C TYR A 616 9.26 15.81 10.35
N GLN A 617 8.86 15.87 11.62
CA GLN A 617 8.60 17.13 12.32
C GLN A 617 9.86 17.98 12.53
N GLN A 618 10.96 17.36 12.96
CA GLN A 618 12.24 18.05 13.23
C GLN A 618 12.89 18.61 11.96
N SER A 619 12.56 18.06 10.79
CA SER A 619 13.00 18.54 9.48
C SER A 619 12.00 19.48 8.81
N GLU A 620 11.05 20.03 9.57
CA GLU A 620 9.97 20.89 9.07
C GLU A 620 9.12 20.24 7.97
N GLY A 621 8.91 18.93 8.05
CA GLY A 621 8.04 18.16 7.16
C GLY A 621 8.70 17.72 5.85
N SER A 622 10.00 17.39 5.88
CA SER A 622 10.75 16.85 4.73
C SER A 622 10.42 15.38 4.47
N MET A 623 10.03 15.08 3.24
CA MET A 623 9.86 13.71 2.75
C MET A 623 11.18 12.97 2.69
N LYS A 624 12.29 13.65 2.33
CA LYS A 624 13.61 13.01 2.31
C LYS A 624 14.02 12.53 3.69
N ALA A 625 13.88 13.38 4.71
CA ALA A 625 14.21 13.03 6.09
C ALA A 625 13.35 11.86 6.61
N LEU A 626 12.04 11.90 6.34
CA LEU A 626 11.12 10.82 6.70
C LEU A 626 11.51 9.48 6.07
N VAL A 627 11.76 9.47 4.75
CA VAL A 627 12.13 8.23 4.04
C VAL A 627 13.49 7.71 4.49
N ILE A 628 14.48 8.58 4.72
CA ILE A 628 15.79 8.17 5.26
C ILE A 628 15.65 7.56 6.66
N SER A 629 14.83 8.16 7.54
CA SER A 629 14.56 7.61 8.88
C SER A 629 13.98 6.19 8.79
N LEU A 630 12.99 5.97 7.91
CA LEU A 630 12.39 4.66 7.69
C LEU A 630 13.37 3.62 7.12
N LEU A 631 14.12 3.97 6.08
CA LEU A 631 15.05 3.05 5.43
C LEU A 631 16.27 2.71 6.29
N THR A 632 16.56 3.51 7.31
CA THR A 632 17.63 3.27 8.28
C THR A 632 17.12 2.68 9.60
N SER A 633 15.83 2.37 9.71
CA SER A 633 15.18 1.85 10.92
C SER A 633 15.47 0.37 11.17
N ASP A 634 15.16 -0.09 12.38
CA ASP A 634 15.25 -1.52 12.69
C ASP A 634 14.24 -2.35 11.89
N SER A 635 13.02 -1.84 11.68
CA SER A 635 11.98 -2.50 10.89
C SER A 635 12.39 -2.72 9.42
N PHE A 636 13.37 -1.95 8.92
CA PHE A 636 13.92 -2.13 7.58
C PHE A 636 15.14 -3.05 7.58
N LEU A 637 16.04 -2.91 8.56
CA LEU A 637 17.34 -3.56 8.62
C LEU A 637 17.36 -4.95 9.26
N TYR A 638 16.30 -5.34 9.96
CA TYR A 638 16.22 -6.59 10.71
C TYR A 638 14.98 -7.38 10.33
N ARG A 639 15.04 -8.69 10.60
CA ARG A 639 13.92 -9.62 10.60
C ARG A 639 13.87 -10.38 11.92
N ALA A 640 12.69 -10.87 12.29
CA ALA A 640 12.53 -11.85 13.35
C ALA A 640 13.24 -13.15 12.95
N GLN A 641 13.83 -13.83 13.93
CA GLN A 641 14.25 -15.21 13.75
C GLN A 641 13.00 -16.07 13.47
N SER A 642 12.93 -16.68 12.29
CA SER A 642 11.84 -17.61 11.97
C SER A 642 11.75 -18.68 13.06
N PRO A 643 10.55 -19.04 13.55
CA PRO A 643 10.39 -20.25 14.33
C PRO A 643 10.92 -21.42 13.49
N LYS A 644 11.78 -22.26 14.09
CA LYS A 644 12.33 -23.46 13.44
C LYS A 644 11.23 -24.44 13.04
#